data_AF-A0A936PHW1-F1
#
_entry.id   AF-A0A936PHW1-F1
#
_cell.length_a   1.000
_cell.length_b   1.000
_cell.length_c   1.000
_cell.angle_alpha   90.00
_cell.angle_beta   90.00
_cell.angle_gamma   90.00
#
_symmetry.space_group_name_H-M   'P 1'
#
loop_
_entity.id
_entity.type
_entity.pdbx_description
1 polymer ?
#
loop_
_entity_poly.entity_id
_entity_poly.type
_entity_poly.pdbx_seq_one_letter_code
_entity_poly.pdbx_strand_id
1 'polypeptide(L)'
;MKAVLMISNGGLDVVYKYTPAANVTVDIDLCGSAYDTKLYVYENTYTPGAPFACSDDYYTGAPCGQYVSKIIGASLIGGNTYYIVIDGYGATDFGAYSLTISGAIVYPVPPNDLCTGATPVNGPFPQTVTGTTLGATVDCPGVLDWNAVWYAVNLPNAVNDLTVDWCGTADMGTVGVVYYPTCPVVCENYVLYTANTWGICGAIPDATTATTTFLGIPGPTTIYYPAYSIPQMDHVITFTVTAVVCPNPTTLTVSDRTATGAKLGWTAGGTESLWNVEVGLPGFAPGNGEYVLRGSPSLNSFSATPLSAATRYEFYVQADCGTGLSSWIGPLGFSTLITCPGGAITELEVCGDSTNNACNNVLPVNQTSEPLLAGQTVCGTSFFDGSSRDTDWFSFTLDGPKNVTLSGIADFDLQLLLVSSPCPATVIAAGTSLSGVTASVTYQLAAGNYYAWVGPQFTGSFVCGVANNYYATLTVTNISAYCTPAPTSVDGLGITNVTYSTVNNTTGAETGNYGDYSAQIGAAQRTTPLTVYITYETGYTYDTKIWVDWNDDFLFTGTGEEVYTGTSLADDPTTLEATFVIPNWASLGNHRMRIGGVDAGPPTPCYAGSYGSFEDYTLNVTAAPACPAPSTILVSNIYTNQVDLDWTENGTAVLWNVKYGAPGFDPLTEGTQYSNVTKPYTLTGLTSATSYDVYVQAVCGSPWSLPVTFTTACGVYATPFTETVEDGELNPCWTISGGTYNWQIITGASGYMVGSNSFRANFYSISSATPFYLFSPTVDGLSLTAPQLEFDYSYATYVDEVDQLNVYASVNGGLDFVTVIEMPGGISGILNTAGVTSSSFVPTLASQWATITLPLPVGTNMIAFEAISAFGNNLYIDNIKINEAAATKTLNLTGVMLEGLYAGGGTMNQAMDEFGNPVYVSPVADVISVELHDAGDYSILATPAFTDIPLSTSGNATVTGIPSTLSGDYRITIKHRNHIETTTADAVPFNVSVISQNFDDPSEVFGGNLLLMYDMGYAIFGGDITQEGAVDGADVTEFDNDQFNFVVGYVPSDIDGNGSVDSGDGTIIDNNQFNFVGAILPF
;
A
#
# COMPACT_ATOMS: atom_id res chain seq x y z
N MET A 1 -14.38 -21.89 -68.17
CA MET A 1 -14.64 -22.97 -67.20
C MET A 1 -15.02 -22.33 -65.86
N LYS A 2 -15.88 -22.92 -65.01
CA LYS A 2 -16.28 -22.34 -63.71
C LYS A 2 -16.30 -23.40 -62.60
N ALA A 3 -15.64 -23.14 -61.48
CA ALA A 3 -15.56 -24.02 -60.30
C ALA A 3 -15.74 -23.19 -59.01
N VAL A 4 -16.34 -23.80 -57.98
CA VAL A 4 -16.54 -23.19 -56.64
C VAL A 4 -16.13 -24.22 -55.58
N LEU A 5 -15.13 -23.88 -54.76
CA LEU A 5 -14.57 -24.71 -53.69
C LEU A 5 -14.28 -23.85 -52.44
N MET A 6 -14.10 -24.51 -51.29
CA MET A 6 -13.88 -23.87 -49.98
C MET A 6 -12.47 -24.19 -49.45
N ILE A 7 -11.75 -23.18 -48.95
CA ILE A 7 -10.54 -23.34 -48.14
C ILE A 7 -10.95 -23.19 -46.66
N SER A 8 -10.57 -24.13 -45.78
CA SER A 8 -10.97 -24.15 -44.36
C SER A 8 -9.81 -23.87 -43.40
N ASN A 9 -10.11 -23.26 -42.25
CA ASN A 9 -9.16 -22.78 -41.24
C ASN A 9 -8.08 -23.84 -40.89
N GLY A 10 -6.82 -23.53 -41.19
CA GLY A 10 -5.66 -24.41 -40.95
C GLY A 10 -5.21 -25.31 -42.12
N GLY A 11 -5.64 -25.07 -43.38
CA GLY A 11 -5.17 -25.78 -44.58
C GLY A 11 -4.78 -24.87 -45.77
N LEU A 12 -3.79 -25.33 -46.57
CA LEU A 12 -2.98 -24.68 -47.63
C LEU A 12 -3.74 -24.20 -48.92
N ASP A 13 -3.06 -23.44 -49.79
CA ASP A 13 -3.47 -22.84 -51.10
C ASP A 13 -4.06 -23.83 -52.14
N VAL A 14 -4.83 -23.35 -53.14
CA VAL A 14 -5.45 -24.21 -54.18
C VAL A 14 -4.86 -23.98 -55.57
N VAL A 15 -4.39 -25.06 -56.20
CA VAL A 15 -3.75 -25.03 -57.52
C VAL A 15 -4.55 -25.80 -58.57
N TYR A 16 -4.93 -25.13 -59.66
CA TYR A 16 -5.50 -25.74 -60.86
C TYR A 16 -4.43 -25.96 -61.92
N LYS A 17 -4.59 -27.01 -62.73
CA LYS A 17 -3.72 -27.31 -63.87
C LYS A 17 -4.50 -27.20 -65.18
N TYR A 18 -4.01 -26.42 -66.14
CA TYR A 18 -4.66 -26.16 -67.43
C TYR A 18 -3.66 -26.18 -68.61
N THR A 19 -3.95 -26.93 -69.67
CA THR A 19 -3.11 -27.03 -70.88
C THR A 19 -3.97 -26.68 -72.11
N PRO A 20 -3.88 -25.46 -72.69
CA PRO A 20 -4.67 -25.09 -73.86
C PRO A 20 -4.24 -25.87 -75.10
N ALA A 21 -5.18 -26.16 -76.00
CA ALA A 21 -4.91 -26.93 -77.22
C ALA A 21 -4.30 -26.11 -78.38
N ALA A 22 -4.43 -24.77 -78.34
CA ALA A 22 -3.92 -23.83 -79.35
C ALA A 22 -3.62 -22.46 -78.71
N ASN A 23 -2.88 -21.60 -79.42
CA ASN A 23 -2.59 -20.24 -78.95
C ASN A 23 -3.88 -19.45 -78.79
N VAL A 24 -4.10 -18.91 -77.59
CA VAL A 24 -5.31 -18.16 -77.27
C VAL A 24 -4.98 -17.02 -76.33
N THR A 25 -5.61 -15.87 -76.54
CA THR A 25 -5.55 -14.74 -75.62
C THR A 25 -6.78 -14.77 -74.75
N VAL A 26 -6.57 -14.93 -73.44
CA VAL A 26 -7.67 -15.09 -72.48
C VAL A 26 -7.57 -14.13 -71.29
N ASP A 27 -8.73 -13.84 -70.72
CA ASP A 27 -8.87 -13.18 -69.42
C ASP A 27 -9.16 -14.24 -68.36
N ILE A 28 -8.49 -14.21 -67.21
CA ILE A 28 -8.69 -15.11 -66.06
C ILE A 28 -9.20 -14.27 -64.87
N ASP A 29 -10.36 -14.60 -64.33
CA ASP A 29 -11.16 -13.70 -63.49
C ASP A 29 -11.69 -14.41 -62.24
N LEU A 30 -11.39 -13.88 -61.04
CA LEU A 30 -11.89 -14.40 -59.75
C LEU A 30 -13.15 -13.71 -59.23
N CYS A 31 -13.78 -12.84 -60.03
CA CYS A 31 -14.99 -12.11 -59.64
C CYS A 31 -16.09 -13.03 -59.05
N GLY A 32 -16.56 -12.65 -57.87
CA GLY A 32 -17.54 -13.36 -57.04
C GLY A 32 -16.93 -14.10 -55.85
N SER A 33 -15.63 -13.95 -55.60
CA SER A 33 -14.93 -14.57 -54.46
C SER A 33 -15.24 -13.83 -53.15
N ALA A 34 -15.32 -14.58 -52.05
CA ALA A 34 -15.82 -14.08 -50.77
C ALA A 34 -14.74 -13.51 -49.84
N TYR A 35 -13.48 -13.52 -50.28
CA TYR A 35 -12.31 -13.09 -49.53
C TYR A 35 -11.30 -12.44 -50.48
N ASP A 36 -10.30 -11.81 -49.88
CA ASP A 36 -9.18 -11.19 -50.57
C ASP A 36 -8.31 -12.26 -51.26
N THR A 37 -8.22 -12.22 -52.59
CA THR A 37 -7.60 -13.28 -53.40
C THR A 37 -6.34 -12.84 -54.10
N LYS A 38 -5.29 -13.68 -54.03
CA LYS A 38 -4.14 -13.63 -54.94
C LYS A 38 -4.27 -14.65 -56.06
N LEU A 39 -3.96 -14.23 -57.28
CA LEU A 39 -3.97 -15.07 -58.47
C LEU A 39 -2.58 -15.12 -59.11
N TYR A 40 -2.04 -16.32 -59.23
CA TYR A 40 -0.80 -16.58 -59.96
C TYR A 40 -1.03 -17.58 -61.08
N VAL A 41 -0.35 -17.38 -62.20
CA VAL A 41 -0.28 -18.34 -63.30
C VAL A 41 1.19 -18.69 -63.50
N TYR A 42 1.54 -19.96 -63.32
CA TYR A 42 2.86 -20.49 -63.62
C TYR A 42 2.82 -21.33 -64.88
N GLU A 43 3.92 -21.38 -65.62
CA GLU A 43 4.05 -22.22 -66.81
C GLU A 43 4.98 -23.41 -66.53
N ASN A 44 4.52 -24.61 -66.91
CA ASN A 44 5.16 -25.94 -66.86
C ASN A 44 5.54 -26.52 -65.48
N THR A 45 5.84 -25.72 -64.45
CA THR A 45 6.14 -26.21 -63.08
C THR A 45 5.62 -25.26 -62.00
N TYR A 46 5.20 -25.75 -60.81
CA TYR A 46 4.87 -24.94 -59.64
C TYR A 46 5.91 -25.17 -58.52
N THR A 47 6.93 -24.32 -58.46
CA THR A 47 7.96 -24.26 -57.40
C THR A 47 8.28 -22.79 -57.16
N PRO A 48 8.89 -22.37 -56.02
CA PRO A 48 9.14 -20.96 -55.74
C PRO A 48 9.93 -20.28 -56.89
N GLY A 49 9.29 -19.32 -57.57
CA GLY A 49 9.80 -18.62 -58.77
C GLY A 49 8.81 -17.54 -59.27
N ALA A 50 9.19 -16.77 -60.29
CA ALA A 50 8.34 -15.70 -60.84
C ALA A 50 7.18 -16.28 -61.68
N PRO A 51 5.93 -15.86 -61.46
CA PRO A 51 4.77 -16.31 -62.22
C PRO A 51 4.81 -15.77 -63.66
N PHE A 52 4.24 -16.52 -64.61
CA PHE A 52 3.99 -16.09 -66.00
C PHE A 52 3.08 -14.86 -66.05
N ALA A 53 2.07 -14.84 -65.17
CA ALA A 53 1.24 -13.67 -64.91
C ALA A 53 0.73 -13.75 -63.47
N CYS A 54 0.57 -12.61 -62.82
CA CYS A 54 -0.02 -12.54 -61.48
C CYS A 54 -0.90 -11.30 -61.34
N SER A 55 -1.88 -11.40 -60.46
CA SER A 55 -2.77 -10.31 -60.06
C SER A 55 -3.05 -10.44 -58.57
N ASP A 56 -3.07 -9.30 -57.91
CA ASP A 56 -3.51 -9.05 -56.54
C ASP A 56 -4.46 -7.84 -56.66
N ASP A 57 -5.67 -7.92 -56.11
CA ASP A 57 -6.62 -6.80 -55.98
C ASP A 57 -7.13 -6.09 -57.26
N TYR A 58 -7.45 -6.82 -58.33
CA TYR A 58 -8.04 -6.19 -59.52
C TYR A 58 -9.40 -5.52 -59.26
N TYR A 59 -10.26 -6.14 -58.46
CA TYR A 59 -11.57 -5.64 -58.06
C TYR A 59 -11.57 -5.26 -56.58
N THR A 60 -12.08 -4.08 -56.25
CA THR A 60 -12.09 -3.56 -54.87
C THR A 60 -13.51 -3.33 -54.33
N GLY A 61 -14.47 -4.19 -54.72
CA GLY A 61 -15.86 -4.07 -54.25
C GLY A 61 -16.90 -4.95 -54.98
N ALA A 62 -18.17 -4.84 -54.55
CA ALA A 62 -19.30 -5.60 -55.10
C ALA A 62 -19.56 -5.29 -56.60
N PRO A 63 -20.09 -6.23 -57.40
CA PRO A 63 -20.58 -7.57 -57.01
C PRO A 63 -19.47 -8.63 -56.95
N CYS A 64 -18.24 -8.28 -57.35
CA CYS A 64 -17.15 -9.23 -57.49
C CYS A 64 -16.50 -9.63 -56.17
N GLY A 65 -16.70 -8.85 -55.11
CA GLY A 65 -15.99 -9.03 -53.84
C GLY A 65 -14.89 -8.00 -53.70
N GLN A 66 -14.53 -7.71 -52.46
CA GLN A 66 -13.49 -6.76 -52.15
C GLN A 66 -12.14 -7.46 -52.29
N TYR A 67 -11.21 -6.86 -53.05
CA TYR A 67 -9.83 -7.32 -53.23
C TYR A 67 -9.74 -8.66 -54.00
N VAL A 68 -10.36 -8.69 -55.18
CA VAL A 68 -10.51 -9.90 -56.00
C VAL A 68 -9.73 -9.80 -57.31
N SER A 69 -8.92 -10.81 -57.63
CA SER A 69 -7.91 -10.73 -58.70
C SER A 69 -8.42 -11.08 -60.12
N LYS A 70 -7.80 -10.47 -61.15
CA LYS A 70 -8.06 -10.74 -62.58
C LYS A 70 -6.85 -10.42 -63.46
N ILE A 71 -6.62 -11.27 -64.47
CA ILE A 71 -5.63 -11.07 -65.53
C ILE A 71 -6.37 -10.86 -66.86
N ILE A 72 -6.03 -9.80 -67.61
CA ILE A 72 -6.61 -9.48 -68.92
C ILE A 72 -5.59 -9.74 -70.03
N GLY A 73 -6.00 -10.44 -71.09
CA GLY A 73 -5.22 -10.61 -72.31
C GLY A 73 -4.03 -11.57 -72.19
N ALA A 74 -4.06 -12.54 -71.28
CA ALA A 74 -3.03 -13.57 -71.14
C ALA A 74 -2.96 -14.44 -72.40
N SER A 75 -1.87 -14.31 -73.17
CA SER A 75 -1.66 -15.07 -74.40
C SER A 75 -1.01 -16.43 -74.08
N LEU A 76 -1.83 -17.46 -73.90
CA LEU A 76 -1.40 -18.81 -73.58
C LEU A 76 -1.06 -19.61 -74.84
N ILE A 77 0.09 -20.28 -74.84
CA ILE A 77 0.58 -21.06 -75.99
C ILE A 77 0.03 -22.48 -75.92
N GLY A 78 -0.51 -22.96 -77.04
CA GLY A 78 -1.07 -24.31 -77.13
C GLY A 78 -0.03 -25.40 -76.86
N GLY A 79 -0.34 -26.36 -75.98
CA GLY A 79 0.52 -27.49 -75.61
C GLY A 79 1.32 -27.31 -74.31
N ASN A 80 1.54 -26.08 -73.85
CA ASN A 80 2.18 -25.80 -72.56
C ASN A 80 1.20 -26.00 -71.41
N THR A 81 1.70 -26.40 -70.24
CA THR A 81 0.86 -26.67 -69.06
C THR A 81 0.97 -25.52 -68.07
N TYR A 82 -0.13 -24.83 -67.81
CA TYR A 82 -0.19 -23.72 -66.86
C TYR A 82 -0.79 -24.16 -65.53
N TYR A 83 -0.19 -23.71 -64.42
CA TYR A 83 -0.68 -23.90 -63.06
C TYR A 83 -1.27 -22.57 -62.57
N ILE A 84 -2.58 -22.54 -62.34
CA ILE A 84 -3.31 -21.38 -61.85
C ILE A 84 -3.47 -21.56 -60.34
N VAL A 85 -2.72 -20.79 -59.56
CA VAL A 85 -2.71 -20.80 -58.10
C VAL A 85 -3.63 -19.71 -57.59
N ILE A 86 -4.57 -20.09 -56.73
CA ILE A 86 -5.48 -19.18 -56.04
C ILE A 86 -5.16 -19.29 -54.55
N ASP A 87 -4.82 -18.16 -53.95
CA ASP A 87 -4.45 -18.06 -52.55
C ASP A 87 -5.20 -16.89 -51.87
N GLY A 88 -5.17 -16.85 -50.54
CA GLY A 88 -5.56 -15.68 -49.76
C GLY A 88 -4.41 -14.68 -49.65
N TYR A 89 -4.72 -13.38 -49.54
CA TYR A 89 -3.68 -12.37 -49.34
C TYR A 89 -2.91 -12.60 -48.03
N GLY A 90 -3.63 -12.88 -46.94
CA GLY A 90 -3.07 -13.16 -45.61
C GLY A 90 -3.51 -14.51 -45.03
N ALA A 91 -2.85 -14.93 -43.95
CA ALA A 91 -3.08 -16.23 -43.30
C ALA A 91 -4.49 -16.42 -42.74
N THR A 92 -5.27 -15.34 -42.60
CA THR A 92 -6.67 -15.36 -42.15
C THR A 92 -7.68 -15.22 -43.29
N ASP A 93 -7.21 -14.98 -44.52
CA ASP A 93 -8.06 -14.70 -45.68
C ASP A 93 -8.34 -16.00 -46.44
N PHE A 94 -9.34 -16.73 -45.98
CA PHE A 94 -9.78 -17.97 -46.61
C PHE A 94 -11.30 -18.02 -46.68
N GLY A 95 -11.83 -18.66 -47.74
CA GLY A 95 -13.27 -18.79 -47.92
C GLY A 95 -13.62 -19.44 -49.25
N ALA A 96 -14.84 -19.19 -49.71
CA ALA A 96 -15.29 -19.62 -51.03
C ALA A 96 -14.75 -18.67 -52.12
N TYR A 97 -14.26 -19.22 -53.25
CA TYR A 97 -13.90 -18.45 -54.44
C TYR A 97 -14.61 -18.93 -55.71
N SER A 98 -14.64 -18.07 -56.74
CA SER A 98 -15.22 -18.34 -58.06
C SER A 98 -14.21 -18.00 -59.17
N LEU A 99 -13.85 -18.97 -60.03
CA LEU A 99 -12.90 -18.78 -61.14
C LEU A 99 -13.57 -18.83 -62.53
N THR A 100 -13.29 -17.86 -63.41
CA THR A 100 -13.78 -17.78 -64.82
C THR A 100 -12.65 -17.47 -65.82
N ILE A 101 -12.72 -17.96 -67.08
CA ILE A 101 -11.72 -17.71 -68.14
C ILE A 101 -12.42 -17.39 -69.52
N SER A 102 -12.10 -16.28 -70.23
CA SER A 102 -12.77 -15.70 -71.48
C SER A 102 -11.82 -14.93 -72.49
N GLY A 103 -12.24 -14.14 -73.54
CA GLY A 103 -11.35 -13.41 -74.55
C GLY A 103 -11.74 -11.93 -75.00
N ALA A 104 -10.88 -11.10 -75.71
CA ALA A 104 -10.80 -9.56 -75.77
C ALA A 104 -11.16 -8.67 -77.09
N ILE A 105 -11.13 -7.27 -77.13
CA ILE A 105 -11.75 -6.17 -78.08
C ILE A 105 -10.77 -5.05 -78.79
N VAL A 106 -11.15 -4.15 -79.81
CA VAL A 106 -10.36 -3.10 -80.69
C VAL A 106 -10.95 -1.60 -80.93
N TYR A 107 -10.17 -0.45 -81.18
CA TYR A 107 -10.54 1.08 -81.24
C TYR A 107 -10.06 2.04 -82.47
N PRO A 108 -10.54 3.33 -82.71
CA PRO A 108 -10.18 4.31 -83.84
C PRO A 108 -9.25 5.57 -83.55
N VAL A 109 -8.69 6.28 -84.57
CA VAL A 109 -7.60 7.35 -84.50
C VAL A 109 -8.03 8.83 -84.18
N PRO A 110 -7.30 9.62 -83.32
CA PRO A 110 -7.64 11.02 -82.91
C PRO A 110 -7.29 12.19 -83.90
N PRO A 111 -7.85 13.41 -83.73
CA PRO A 111 -7.62 14.56 -84.63
C PRO A 111 -6.29 15.33 -84.47
N ASN A 112 -5.73 15.37 -83.26
CA ASN A 112 -4.46 16.07 -82.95
C ASN A 112 -3.26 15.11 -82.93
N ASP A 113 -3.36 14.04 -83.71
CA ASP A 113 -2.35 12.99 -83.92
C ASP A 113 -1.09 13.52 -84.65
N LEU A 114 -1.12 14.74 -85.21
CA LEU A 114 0.04 15.38 -85.86
C LEU A 114 0.26 16.82 -85.35
N CYS A 115 1.52 17.25 -85.25
CA CYS A 115 1.90 18.59 -84.76
C CYS A 115 1.23 19.77 -85.51
N THR A 116 0.95 19.61 -86.80
CA THR A 116 0.26 20.66 -87.59
C THR A 116 -1.19 20.88 -87.15
N GLY A 117 -1.79 19.92 -86.46
CA GLY A 117 -3.10 19.99 -85.82
C GLY A 117 -3.02 20.16 -84.30
N ALA A 118 -1.88 20.61 -83.75
CA ALA A 118 -1.68 20.73 -82.31
C ALA A 118 -2.69 21.67 -81.65
N THR A 119 -3.19 21.25 -80.48
CA THR A 119 -4.17 22.03 -79.71
C THR A 119 -3.49 23.22 -79.01
N PRO A 120 -3.92 24.47 -79.24
CA PRO A 120 -3.30 25.66 -78.61
C PRO A 120 -3.56 25.75 -77.10
N VAL A 121 -2.56 26.24 -76.33
CA VAL A 121 -2.59 26.49 -74.89
C VAL A 121 -2.06 27.90 -74.60
N ASN A 122 -2.95 28.79 -74.20
CA ASN A 122 -2.68 30.22 -74.01
C ASN A 122 -2.92 30.64 -72.56
N GLY A 123 -2.13 31.59 -72.06
CA GLY A 123 -2.34 32.14 -70.71
C GLY A 123 -3.70 32.84 -70.52
N PRO A 124 -4.07 33.15 -69.26
CA PRO A 124 -3.23 33.11 -68.06
C PRO A 124 -2.95 31.68 -67.57
N PHE A 125 -1.74 31.42 -67.08
CA PHE A 125 -1.35 30.12 -66.54
C PHE A 125 -1.68 30.03 -65.04
N PRO A 126 -2.03 28.84 -64.51
CA PRO A 126 -2.03 27.54 -65.19
C PRO A 126 -3.22 27.28 -66.14
N GLN A 127 -3.05 26.39 -67.12
CA GLN A 127 -4.09 25.99 -68.10
C GLN A 127 -4.22 24.47 -68.19
N THR A 128 -5.45 23.95 -68.16
CA THR A 128 -5.76 22.50 -68.19
C THR A 128 -6.56 22.10 -69.43
N VAL A 129 -6.17 21.00 -70.09
CA VAL A 129 -6.75 20.48 -71.35
C VAL A 129 -7.04 18.98 -71.27
N THR A 130 -8.13 18.51 -71.88
CA THR A 130 -8.51 17.08 -71.99
C THR A 130 -8.15 16.52 -73.39
N GLY A 131 -7.82 15.23 -73.49
CA GLY A 131 -7.42 14.56 -74.74
C GLY A 131 -7.52 13.03 -74.69
N THR A 132 -7.15 12.35 -75.78
CA THR A 132 -7.09 10.88 -75.85
C THR A 132 -5.95 10.38 -76.72
N THR A 133 -5.28 9.31 -76.29
CA THR A 133 -4.30 8.54 -77.07
C THR A 133 -4.90 7.23 -77.61
N LEU A 134 -6.16 6.89 -77.30
CA LEU A 134 -6.82 5.70 -77.87
C LEU A 134 -6.83 5.77 -79.40
N GLY A 135 -6.23 4.75 -80.02
CA GLY A 135 -6.10 4.66 -81.47
C GLY A 135 -5.11 5.65 -82.09
N ALA A 136 -4.37 6.45 -81.31
CA ALA A 136 -3.30 7.30 -81.82
C ALA A 136 -2.26 6.47 -82.61
N THR A 137 -1.67 7.08 -83.63
CA THR A 137 -0.70 6.40 -84.50
C THR A 137 0.74 6.81 -84.20
N VAL A 138 1.69 6.01 -84.66
CA VAL A 138 3.11 6.21 -84.38
C VAL A 138 3.60 7.52 -84.99
N ASP A 139 4.03 8.44 -84.13
CA ASP A 139 4.70 9.67 -84.46
C ASP A 139 6.23 9.51 -84.45
N CYS A 140 6.89 10.26 -85.33
CA CYS A 140 8.35 10.28 -85.48
C CYS A 140 8.98 8.87 -85.63
N PRO A 141 8.63 8.10 -86.69
CA PRO A 141 9.12 6.73 -86.86
C PRO A 141 10.65 6.64 -86.84
N GLY A 142 11.19 5.76 -86.00
CA GLY A 142 12.63 5.53 -85.82
C GLY A 142 13.36 6.52 -84.89
N VAL A 143 12.65 7.46 -84.26
CA VAL A 143 13.22 8.36 -83.22
C VAL A 143 12.51 8.16 -81.89
N LEU A 144 11.20 8.41 -81.83
CA LEU A 144 10.40 8.22 -80.62
C LEU A 144 9.46 7.01 -80.73
N ASP A 145 8.94 6.71 -81.93
CA ASP A 145 7.99 5.62 -82.18
C ASP A 145 6.77 5.62 -81.23
N TRP A 146 6.35 6.81 -80.75
CA TRP A 146 5.28 6.98 -79.78
C TRP A 146 3.93 7.19 -80.46
N ASN A 147 2.86 6.60 -79.94
CA ASN A 147 1.50 6.88 -80.38
C ASN A 147 0.97 8.16 -79.70
N ALA A 148 1.37 9.33 -80.19
CA ALA A 148 1.25 10.60 -79.48
C ALA A 148 0.18 11.54 -80.06
N VAL A 149 -0.19 12.56 -79.29
CA VAL A 149 -1.00 13.70 -79.73
C VAL A 149 -0.31 15.03 -79.36
N TRP A 150 -0.66 16.17 -79.97
CA TRP A 150 0.16 17.40 -79.88
C TRP A 150 -0.54 18.65 -79.31
N TYR A 151 0.23 19.51 -78.63
CA TYR A 151 -0.18 20.79 -78.02
C TYR A 151 0.82 21.95 -78.33
N ALA A 152 0.37 23.22 -78.34
CA ALA A 152 1.21 24.41 -78.58
C ALA A 152 1.06 25.47 -77.46
N VAL A 153 2.13 25.79 -76.71
CA VAL A 153 2.10 26.54 -75.43
C VAL A 153 2.82 27.90 -75.52
N ASN A 154 2.18 28.99 -75.06
CA ASN A 154 2.74 30.36 -75.10
C ASN A 154 3.45 30.81 -73.80
N LEU A 155 4.71 31.26 -73.86
CA LEU A 155 5.51 31.70 -72.70
C LEU A 155 5.64 33.24 -72.64
N PRO A 156 5.23 33.92 -71.54
CA PRO A 156 5.08 35.39 -71.53
C PRO A 156 6.25 36.20 -70.95
N ASN A 157 7.14 35.64 -70.13
CA ASN A 157 8.20 36.39 -69.43
C ASN A 157 9.50 36.47 -70.24
N ALA A 158 10.44 37.33 -69.84
CA ALA A 158 11.77 37.44 -70.46
C ALA A 158 12.61 36.15 -70.26
N VAL A 159 12.49 35.55 -69.08
CA VAL A 159 13.02 34.22 -68.73
C VAL A 159 11.91 33.49 -67.98
N ASN A 160 11.59 32.26 -68.39
CA ASN A 160 10.43 31.50 -67.94
C ASN A 160 10.81 30.13 -67.36
N ASP A 161 10.23 29.75 -66.24
CA ASP A 161 10.18 28.33 -65.85
C ASP A 161 8.81 27.76 -66.24
N LEU A 162 8.75 26.59 -66.89
CA LEU A 162 7.53 25.90 -67.33
C LEU A 162 7.34 24.57 -66.60
N THR A 163 6.19 24.35 -65.96
CA THR A 163 5.80 23.07 -65.36
C THR A 163 4.59 22.47 -66.10
N VAL A 164 4.61 21.18 -66.40
CA VAL A 164 3.53 20.44 -67.09
C VAL A 164 3.13 19.22 -66.27
N ASP A 165 1.84 18.99 -66.08
CA ASP A 165 1.30 17.96 -65.21
C ASP A 165 0.22 17.09 -65.87
N TRP A 166 0.19 15.79 -65.62
CA TRP A 166 -0.59 14.79 -66.39
C TRP A 166 -1.44 13.84 -65.52
N CYS A 167 -2.65 13.51 -65.96
CA CYS A 167 -3.48 12.41 -65.44
C CYS A 167 -4.20 11.63 -66.56
N GLY A 168 -4.49 10.34 -66.35
CA GLY A 168 -5.21 9.45 -67.30
C GLY A 168 -6.55 8.95 -66.75
N THR A 169 -7.43 8.36 -67.55
CA THR A 169 -8.72 7.80 -67.05
C THR A 169 -8.62 6.42 -66.41
N ALA A 170 -7.43 5.84 -66.38
CA ALA A 170 -7.06 4.58 -65.72
C ALA A 170 -5.57 4.64 -65.32
N ASP A 171 -5.04 3.54 -64.80
CA ASP A 171 -3.63 3.41 -64.41
C ASP A 171 -2.69 3.54 -65.64
N MET A 172 -1.95 4.66 -65.68
CA MET A 172 -0.98 4.97 -66.74
C MET A 172 0.38 4.33 -66.44
N GLY A 173 0.85 3.42 -67.29
CA GLY A 173 2.15 2.76 -67.10
C GLY A 173 3.36 3.63 -67.45
N THR A 174 3.31 4.44 -68.50
CA THR A 174 4.43 5.34 -68.88
C THR A 174 3.91 6.55 -69.67
N VAL A 175 4.49 7.74 -69.41
CA VAL A 175 4.27 8.97 -70.18
C VAL A 175 5.59 9.48 -70.76
N GLY A 176 5.58 9.83 -72.04
CA GLY A 176 6.70 10.44 -72.75
C GLY A 176 6.47 11.93 -72.99
N VAL A 177 7.42 12.79 -72.57
CA VAL A 177 7.26 14.24 -72.61
C VAL A 177 8.44 14.93 -73.28
N VAL A 178 8.16 15.78 -74.26
CA VAL A 178 9.16 16.54 -75.01
C VAL A 178 8.62 17.95 -75.30
N TYR A 179 9.49 18.94 -75.53
CA TYR A 179 9.08 20.14 -76.25
C TYR A 179 10.04 20.53 -77.38
N TYR A 180 9.49 21.23 -78.36
CA TYR A 180 10.17 21.82 -79.51
C TYR A 180 9.90 23.33 -79.57
N PRO A 181 10.89 24.16 -79.90
CA PRO A 181 10.68 25.61 -80.06
C PRO A 181 9.84 25.99 -81.30
N THR A 182 9.66 25.06 -82.25
CA THR A 182 8.83 25.22 -83.46
C THR A 182 8.23 23.88 -83.86
N CYS A 183 7.08 23.85 -84.55
CA CYS A 183 6.47 22.59 -84.99
C CYS A 183 7.43 21.80 -85.90
N PRO A 184 7.93 20.63 -85.46
CA PRO A 184 8.97 19.93 -86.20
C PRO A 184 8.41 19.21 -87.44
N VAL A 185 9.10 19.32 -88.58
CA VAL A 185 8.83 18.50 -89.78
C VAL A 185 9.64 17.18 -89.72
N VAL A 186 10.76 17.20 -89.00
CA VAL A 186 11.61 16.06 -88.65
C VAL A 186 11.92 16.22 -87.16
N CYS A 187 11.77 15.16 -86.36
CA CYS A 187 11.76 15.22 -84.89
C CYS A 187 13.17 15.37 -84.27
N GLU A 188 13.89 16.42 -84.67
CA GLU A 188 15.23 16.80 -84.20
C GLU A 188 15.17 18.03 -83.27
N ASN A 189 16.22 18.26 -82.47
CA ASN A 189 16.38 19.41 -81.56
C ASN A 189 15.30 19.54 -80.47
N TYR A 190 15.19 18.51 -79.64
CA TYR A 190 14.18 18.41 -78.61
C TYR A 190 14.79 18.24 -77.22
N VAL A 191 14.03 18.63 -76.19
CA VAL A 191 14.39 18.37 -74.79
C VAL A 191 13.53 17.24 -74.27
N LEU A 192 14.14 16.12 -73.91
CA LEU A 192 13.46 14.89 -73.51
C LEU A 192 13.32 14.76 -72.00
N TYR A 193 12.14 14.33 -71.56
CA TYR A 193 11.89 13.85 -70.22
C TYR A 193 10.92 12.65 -70.25
N THR A 194 11.24 11.58 -69.52
CA THR A 194 10.37 10.40 -69.37
C THR A 194 10.15 10.12 -67.90
N ALA A 195 8.91 9.95 -67.47
CA ALA A 195 8.55 9.63 -66.09
C ALA A 195 7.57 8.44 -66.03
N ASN A 196 7.66 7.66 -64.96
CA ASN A 196 6.92 6.43 -64.71
C ASN A 196 6.21 6.49 -63.36
N THR A 197 5.08 7.21 -63.28
CA THR A 197 4.20 7.22 -62.10
C THR A 197 2.72 7.39 -62.50
N TRP A 198 1.84 6.81 -61.69
CA TRP A 198 0.47 6.40 -62.00
C TRP A 198 -0.56 7.39 -61.42
N GLY A 199 -1.53 7.86 -62.22
CA GLY A 199 -2.61 8.70 -61.71
C GLY A 199 -3.88 8.66 -62.55
N ILE A 200 -4.98 8.22 -61.93
CA ILE A 200 -6.35 8.25 -62.49
C ILE A 200 -6.96 9.63 -62.21
N CYS A 201 -7.48 10.31 -63.23
CA CYS A 201 -8.15 11.59 -63.10
C CYS A 201 -9.36 11.49 -62.16
N GLY A 202 -9.32 12.22 -61.05
CA GLY A 202 -10.42 12.33 -60.08
C GLY A 202 -10.37 11.37 -58.89
N ALA A 203 -9.35 10.51 -58.75
CA ALA A 203 -9.13 9.71 -57.55
C ALA A 203 -8.12 10.38 -56.60
N ILE A 204 -8.64 11.07 -55.58
CA ILE A 204 -7.92 11.64 -54.40
C ILE A 204 -6.90 12.77 -54.73
N PRO A 205 -6.80 13.85 -53.92
CA PRO A 205 -5.93 15.02 -54.21
C PRO A 205 -4.41 14.78 -54.24
N ASP A 206 -3.95 13.53 -54.14
CA ASP A 206 -2.55 13.18 -53.85
C ASP A 206 -2.06 11.93 -54.62
N ALA A 207 -2.75 11.55 -55.69
CA ALA A 207 -2.17 10.63 -56.68
C ALA A 207 -1.08 11.42 -57.44
N THR A 208 0.16 10.93 -57.44
CA THR A 208 1.30 11.59 -58.07
C THR A 208 1.10 11.69 -59.58
N THR A 209 0.55 12.82 -60.00
CA THR A 209 0.41 13.19 -61.40
C THR A 209 1.80 13.29 -62.03
N ALA A 210 1.92 12.92 -63.31
CA ALA A 210 3.23 12.90 -63.97
C ALA A 210 3.67 14.34 -64.31
N THR A 211 4.30 15.01 -63.33
CA THR A 211 4.75 16.41 -63.45
C THR A 211 6.18 16.52 -63.98
N THR A 212 6.44 17.47 -64.88
CA THR A 212 7.78 17.84 -65.35
C THR A 212 7.99 19.36 -65.31
N THR A 213 9.22 19.82 -65.04
CA THR A 213 9.58 21.25 -64.97
C THR A 213 10.82 21.56 -65.80
N PHE A 214 10.75 22.60 -66.63
CA PHE A 214 11.82 23.14 -67.45
C PHE A 214 12.17 24.56 -66.97
N LEU A 215 13.43 24.81 -66.62
CA LEU A 215 13.87 26.09 -66.05
C LEU A 215 14.54 27.00 -67.09
N GLY A 216 14.37 28.31 -66.94
CA GLY A 216 15.15 29.33 -67.63
C GLY A 216 14.87 29.48 -69.13
N ILE A 217 13.69 29.07 -69.61
CA ILE A 217 13.29 29.17 -71.01
C ILE A 217 13.17 30.65 -71.43
N PRO A 218 13.97 31.13 -72.40
CA PRO A 218 13.87 32.51 -72.86
C PRO A 218 12.50 32.79 -73.51
N GLY A 219 11.94 33.96 -73.24
CA GLY A 219 10.69 34.40 -73.86
C GLY A 219 10.67 35.90 -74.15
N PRO A 220 9.53 36.43 -74.64
CA PRO A 220 8.27 35.73 -74.91
C PRO A 220 8.28 34.91 -76.23
N THR A 221 7.74 33.68 -76.22
CA THR A 221 7.72 32.77 -77.40
C THR A 221 6.66 31.66 -77.30
N THR A 222 6.46 30.84 -78.35
CA THR A 222 5.58 29.64 -78.36
C THR A 222 6.41 28.36 -78.51
N ILE A 223 6.06 27.30 -77.78
CA ILE A 223 6.67 25.95 -77.92
C ILE A 223 5.62 24.88 -78.28
N TYR A 224 6.04 23.75 -78.83
CA TYR A 224 5.20 22.61 -79.24
C TYR A 224 5.52 21.36 -78.43
N TYR A 225 4.51 20.63 -77.98
CA TYR A 225 4.59 19.59 -76.97
C TYR A 225 3.83 18.32 -77.42
N PRO A 226 4.51 17.21 -77.78
CA PRO A 226 3.88 15.91 -78.00
C PRO A 226 3.63 15.15 -76.70
N ALA A 227 2.55 14.36 -76.69
CA ALA A 227 1.92 13.76 -75.53
C ALA A 227 1.60 12.27 -75.78
N TYR A 228 2.22 11.34 -75.03
CA TYR A 228 2.11 9.88 -75.23
C TYR A 228 1.78 9.10 -73.93
N SER A 229 1.02 8.00 -74.03
CA SER A 229 0.75 7.08 -72.90
C SER A 229 0.72 5.59 -73.27
N ILE A 230 1.09 4.73 -72.31
CA ILE A 230 0.88 3.26 -72.36
C ILE A 230 0.14 2.81 -71.08
N PRO A 231 -0.98 2.06 -71.18
CA PRO A 231 -1.72 1.80 -72.40
C PRO A 231 -2.30 3.09 -72.99
N GLN A 232 -2.72 3.03 -74.26
CA GLN A 232 -3.48 4.13 -74.84
C GLN A 232 -4.78 4.34 -74.07
N MET A 233 -5.15 5.60 -73.81
CA MET A 233 -6.27 5.97 -72.94
C MET A 233 -6.68 7.43 -73.11
N ASP A 234 -7.75 7.84 -72.44
CA ASP A 234 -8.12 9.25 -72.31
C ASP A 234 -7.30 9.93 -71.20
N HIS A 235 -6.99 11.22 -71.31
CA HIS A 235 -6.09 11.96 -70.41
C HIS A 235 -6.42 13.46 -70.22
N VAL A 236 -5.80 14.09 -69.22
CA VAL A 236 -5.85 15.53 -68.91
C VAL A 236 -4.45 16.07 -68.60
N ILE A 237 -4.11 17.27 -69.09
CA ILE A 237 -2.79 17.91 -68.92
C ILE A 237 -2.93 19.35 -68.41
N THR A 238 -2.11 19.78 -67.45
CA THR A 238 -2.03 21.17 -66.94
C THR A 238 -0.66 21.82 -67.18
N PHE A 239 -0.58 23.07 -67.64
CA PHE A 239 0.65 23.83 -67.92
C PHE A 239 0.78 25.09 -67.01
N THR A 240 1.98 25.41 -66.46
CA THR A 240 2.26 26.54 -65.52
C THR A 240 3.54 27.31 -65.87
N VAL A 241 3.62 28.65 -65.76
CA VAL A 241 4.80 29.48 -66.18
C VAL A 241 5.21 30.63 -65.20
N THR A 242 6.52 30.86 -64.85
CA THR A 242 7.06 31.89 -63.84
C THR A 242 8.37 32.67 -64.25
N ALA A 243 9.02 33.57 -63.43
CA ALA A 243 10.18 34.49 -63.76
C ALA A 243 11.33 34.64 -62.65
N VAL A 244 12.54 35.25 -62.91
CA VAL A 244 13.85 35.18 -62.08
C VAL A 244 14.51 36.55 -61.58
N VAL A 245 15.27 36.66 -60.43
CA VAL A 245 15.84 37.90 -59.70
C VAL A 245 17.34 37.82 -59.14
N CYS A 246 18.12 38.94 -58.89
CA CYS A 246 19.55 39.02 -58.37
C CYS A 246 19.74 38.42 -56.95
N PRO A 247 20.79 37.58 -56.73
CA PRO A 247 20.90 36.76 -55.53
C PRO A 247 21.43 37.51 -54.31
N ASN A 248 20.96 37.10 -53.14
CA ASN A 248 21.39 37.60 -51.84
C ASN A 248 22.71 36.93 -51.39
N PRO A 249 23.66 37.65 -50.76
CA PRO A 249 24.81 37.01 -50.12
C PRO A 249 24.37 36.00 -49.06
N THR A 250 25.19 34.99 -48.82
CA THR A 250 24.90 33.88 -47.90
C THR A 250 26.03 33.74 -46.87
N THR A 251 25.80 32.93 -45.83
CA THR A 251 26.86 32.50 -44.88
C THR A 251 27.66 33.65 -44.28
N LEU A 252 26.95 34.53 -43.56
CA LEU A 252 27.58 35.56 -42.72
C LEU A 252 28.44 34.89 -41.63
N THR A 253 29.63 35.42 -41.37
CA THR A 253 30.58 34.89 -40.37
C THR A 253 31.24 36.00 -39.58
N VAL A 254 31.72 35.67 -38.37
CA VAL A 254 32.48 36.58 -37.51
C VAL A 254 33.69 35.83 -36.94
N SER A 255 34.87 36.43 -37.05
CA SER A 255 36.14 35.90 -36.55
C SER A 255 36.97 37.00 -35.87
N ASP A 256 38.11 36.63 -35.28
CA ASP A 256 39.11 37.57 -34.74
C ASP A 256 38.52 38.62 -33.78
N ARG A 257 37.60 38.19 -32.90
CA ARG A 257 36.98 39.04 -31.88
C ARG A 257 38.04 39.53 -30.90
N THR A 258 37.98 40.81 -30.57
CA THR A 258 38.79 41.47 -29.54
C THR A 258 37.89 42.29 -28.62
N ALA A 259 38.45 42.84 -27.54
CA ALA A 259 37.70 43.74 -26.67
C ALA A 259 37.20 45.01 -27.38
N THR A 260 37.72 45.36 -28.56
CA THR A 260 37.34 46.60 -29.27
C THR A 260 37.12 46.40 -30.78
N GLY A 261 36.88 45.18 -31.25
CA GLY A 261 36.63 44.94 -32.68
C GLY A 261 36.40 43.48 -33.05
N ALA A 262 36.01 43.24 -34.31
CA ALA A 262 35.85 41.92 -34.89
C ALA A 262 36.06 41.94 -36.41
N LYS A 263 36.32 40.77 -37.01
CA LYS A 263 36.35 40.58 -38.47
C LYS A 263 35.05 39.92 -38.94
N LEU A 264 34.36 40.57 -39.86
CA LEU A 264 33.08 40.16 -40.44
C LEU A 264 33.33 39.53 -41.82
N GLY A 265 32.59 38.49 -42.20
CA GLY A 265 32.73 37.82 -43.49
C GLY A 265 31.41 37.31 -44.06
N TRP A 266 31.38 36.99 -45.35
CA TRP A 266 30.20 36.47 -46.06
C TRP A 266 30.59 35.62 -47.30
N THR A 267 29.64 34.92 -47.89
CA THR A 267 29.77 34.18 -49.15
C THR A 267 28.91 34.84 -50.23
N ALA A 268 29.42 34.95 -51.45
CA ALA A 268 28.62 35.43 -52.57
C ALA A 268 27.49 34.44 -52.92
N GLY A 269 26.27 34.93 -53.14
CA GLY A 269 25.12 34.17 -53.62
C GLY A 269 25.15 33.92 -55.13
N GLY A 270 26.01 34.63 -55.86
CA GLY A 270 26.28 34.43 -57.28
C GLY A 270 27.71 34.86 -57.65
N THR A 271 27.84 35.65 -58.71
CA THR A 271 29.14 36.13 -59.23
C THR A 271 29.46 37.58 -58.85
N GLU A 272 28.69 38.17 -57.93
CA GLU A 272 28.91 39.53 -57.44
C GLU A 272 30.26 39.69 -56.70
N SER A 273 30.80 40.91 -56.68
CA SER A 273 32.13 41.19 -56.09
C SER A 273 32.21 42.54 -55.36
N LEU A 274 31.09 43.23 -55.17
CA LEU A 274 31.00 44.53 -54.51
C LEU A 274 29.98 44.48 -53.38
N TRP A 275 30.29 45.15 -52.27
CA TRP A 275 29.59 44.97 -51.01
C TRP A 275 29.36 46.30 -50.29
N ASN A 276 28.19 46.43 -49.67
CA ASN A 276 27.91 47.44 -48.65
C ASN A 276 27.80 46.75 -47.29
N VAL A 277 28.49 47.27 -46.26
CA VAL A 277 28.49 46.72 -44.90
C VAL A 277 28.15 47.81 -43.91
N GLU A 278 27.21 47.51 -43.01
CA GLU A 278 26.83 48.40 -41.92
C GLU A 278 26.91 47.64 -40.60
N VAL A 279 27.52 48.26 -39.58
CA VAL A 279 27.63 47.75 -38.21
C VAL A 279 27.01 48.75 -37.24
N GLY A 280 26.18 48.28 -36.32
CA GLY A 280 25.53 49.13 -35.33
C GLY A 280 25.04 48.33 -34.12
N LEU A 281 24.51 49.03 -33.12
CA LEU A 281 23.84 48.39 -32.00
C LEU A 281 22.60 47.61 -32.47
N PRO A 282 22.20 46.52 -31.80
CA PRO A 282 21.07 45.69 -32.20
C PRO A 282 19.78 46.48 -32.47
N GLY A 283 19.09 46.12 -33.55
CA GLY A 283 17.82 46.74 -33.94
C GLY A 283 17.93 48.00 -34.82
N PHE A 284 19.13 48.37 -35.27
CA PHE A 284 19.26 49.44 -36.26
C PHE A 284 18.70 49.03 -37.62
N ALA A 285 17.97 49.95 -38.27
CA ALA A 285 17.49 49.73 -39.62
C ALA A 285 18.65 49.86 -40.63
N PRO A 286 18.79 48.93 -41.60
CA PRO A 286 19.77 49.06 -42.67
C PRO A 286 19.66 50.42 -43.38
N GLY A 287 20.78 51.14 -43.47
CA GLY A 287 20.90 52.55 -43.87
C GLY A 287 21.34 53.48 -42.74
N ASN A 288 21.20 53.06 -41.48
CA ASN A 288 21.46 53.87 -40.27
C ASN A 288 22.58 53.31 -39.37
N GLY A 289 23.44 52.42 -39.89
CA GLY A 289 24.55 51.86 -39.11
C GLY A 289 25.53 52.91 -38.58
N GLU A 290 26.12 52.66 -37.41
CA GLU A 290 27.09 53.54 -36.78
C GLU A 290 28.43 53.54 -37.54
N TYR A 291 28.82 52.38 -38.09
CA TYR A 291 29.99 52.22 -38.94
C TYR A 291 29.55 51.72 -40.31
N VAL A 292 29.83 52.51 -41.35
CA VAL A 292 29.34 52.25 -42.72
C VAL A 292 30.52 52.17 -43.69
N LEU A 293 30.55 51.11 -44.48
CA LEU A 293 31.45 50.95 -45.62
C LEU A 293 30.65 50.73 -46.90
N ARG A 294 30.86 51.57 -47.92
CA ARG A 294 30.17 51.48 -49.22
C ARG A 294 31.18 51.27 -50.35
N GLY A 295 30.91 50.30 -51.24
CA GLY A 295 31.69 50.08 -52.47
C GLY A 295 33.15 49.60 -52.24
N SER A 296 33.39 48.79 -51.21
CA SER A 296 34.73 48.29 -50.84
C SER A 296 35.20 47.12 -51.74
N PRO A 297 36.52 46.90 -51.95
CA PRO A 297 37.02 45.97 -52.97
C PRO A 297 36.84 44.48 -52.63
N SER A 298 37.09 43.63 -53.64
CA SER A 298 36.78 42.20 -53.90
C SER A 298 37.00 41.12 -52.82
N LEU A 299 37.05 41.46 -51.54
CA LEU A 299 37.14 40.51 -50.44
C LEU A 299 35.80 40.44 -49.72
N ASN A 300 35.31 39.23 -49.48
CA ASN A 300 34.07 39.00 -48.76
C ASN A 300 34.27 39.12 -47.23
N SER A 301 35.03 40.15 -46.78
CA SER A 301 35.31 40.40 -45.36
C SER A 301 35.59 41.85 -45.02
N PHE A 302 35.29 42.26 -43.79
CA PHE A 302 35.48 43.62 -43.25
C PHE A 302 35.93 43.59 -41.77
N SER A 303 36.93 44.40 -41.37
CA SER A 303 37.35 44.52 -39.96
C SER A 303 36.70 45.74 -39.30
N ALA A 304 35.78 45.50 -38.36
CA ALA A 304 35.08 46.54 -37.61
C ALA A 304 35.86 46.94 -36.36
N THR A 305 36.49 48.11 -36.38
CA THR A 305 37.28 48.68 -35.27
C THR A 305 37.37 50.22 -35.40
N PRO A 306 37.36 51.00 -34.30
CA PRO A 306 37.18 50.57 -32.91
C PRO A 306 35.69 50.45 -32.53
N LEU A 307 35.36 49.44 -31.73
CA LEU A 307 34.05 49.20 -31.12
C LEU A 307 34.15 49.28 -29.59
N SER A 308 33.04 49.59 -28.91
CA SER A 308 32.95 49.53 -27.44
C SER A 308 33.11 48.10 -26.92
N ALA A 309 33.81 47.91 -25.81
CA ALA A 309 34.00 46.61 -25.15
C ALA A 309 32.72 46.09 -24.52
N ALA A 310 32.62 44.76 -24.35
CA ALA A 310 31.46 44.08 -23.77
C ALA A 310 30.12 44.57 -24.37
N THR A 311 30.07 44.76 -25.69
CA THR A 311 28.91 45.34 -26.39
C THR A 311 28.52 44.45 -27.55
N ARG A 312 27.23 44.14 -27.66
CA ARG A 312 26.66 43.47 -28.83
C ARG A 312 26.44 44.46 -29.97
N TYR A 313 26.80 44.03 -31.17
CA TYR A 313 26.57 44.70 -32.44
C TYR A 313 25.85 43.75 -33.39
N GLU A 314 25.22 44.31 -34.40
CA GLU A 314 24.70 43.60 -35.56
C GLU A 314 25.39 44.14 -36.80
N PHE A 315 25.51 43.31 -37.83
CA PHE A 315 25.89 43.82 -39.15
C PHE A 315 25.00 43.28 -40.26
N TYR A 316 24.84 44.12 -41.28
CA TYR A 316 24.18 43.77 -42.53
C TYR A 316 25.18 43.88 -43.68
N VAL A 317 25.02 43.00 -44.67
CA VAL A 317 25.74 43.05 -45.94
C VAL A 317 24.74 43.00 -47.10
N GLN A 318 24.98 43.78 -48.15
CA GLN A 318 24.20 43.73 -49.37
C GLN A 318 25.15 43.56 -50.56
N ALA A 319 24.81 42.61 -51.46
CA ALA A 319 25.45 42.48 -52.77
C ALA A 319 25.04 43.61 -53.70
N ASP A 320 26.04 44.18 -54.39
CA ASP A 320 25.87 45.09 -55.51
C ASP A 320 26.21 44.35 -56.83
N CYS A 321 25.17 43.96 -57.59
CA CYS A 321 25.27 43.24 -58.88
C CYS A 321 25.61 44.18 -60.06
N GLY A 322 25.73 45.51 -59.83
CA GLY A 322 25.93 46.54 -60.87
C GLY A 322 24.70 46.83 -61.76
N THR A 323 23.78 45.87 -61.94
CA THR A 323 22.48 46.01 -62.63
C THR A 323 21.31 46.17 -61.66
N GLY A 324 21.56 46.03 -60.35
CA GLY A 324 20.60 46.11 -59.26
C GLY A 324 21.26 45.74 -57.93
N LEU A 325 20.57 46.02 -56.82
CA LEU A 325 21.00 45.62 -55.49
C LEU A 325 20.20 44.39 -55.05
N SER A 326 20.88 43.48 -54.34
CA SER A 326 20.21 42.43 -53.57
C SER A 326 19.46 43.02 -52.37
N SER A 327 18.76 42.21 -51.58
CA SER A 327 18.27 42.66 -50.27
C SER A 327 19.43 42.80 -49.27
N TRP A 328 19.28 43.62 -48.24
CA TRP A 328 20.21 43.59 -47.10
C TRP A 328 20.09 42.23 -46.39
N ILE A 329 21.22 41.56 -46.20
CA ILE A 329 21.32 40.28 -45.51
C ILE A 329 22.00 40.47 -44.18
N GLY A 330 21.31 40.02 -43.15
CA GLY A 330 21.56 40.34 -41.76
C GLY A 330 20.21 40.54 -41.05
N PRO A 331 20.24 40.91 -39.77
CA PRO A 331 21.44 41.15 -38.99
C PRO A 331 22.14 39.83 -38.61
N LEU A 332 23.46 39.74 -38.76
CA LEU A 332 24.25 38.77 -37.97
C LEU A 332 24.79 39.48 -36.74
N GLY A 333 24.38 39.02 -35.56
CA GLY A 333 24.82 39.57 -34.29
C GLY A 333 26.18 39.03 -33.83
N PHE A 334 27.00 39.89 -33.25
CA PHE A 334 28.27 39.54 -32.61
C PHE A 334 28.59 40.48 -31.47
N SER A 335 29.58 40.14 -30.66
CA SER A 335 29.94 40.96 -29.50
C SER A 335 31.43 41.15 -29.40
N THR A 336 31.86 42.32 -28.94
CA THR A 336 33.26 42.51 -28.51
C THR A 336 33.54 41.70 -27.26
N LEU A 337 34.79 41.28 -27.07
CA LEU A 337 35.16 40.44 -25.95
C LEU A 337 35.08 41.20 -24.61
N ILE A 338 34.76 40.47 -23.56
CA ILE A 338 34.65 40.97 -22.21
C ILE A 338 36.02 41.03 -21.54
N THR A 339 36.25 42.11 -20.81
CA THR A 339 37.35 42.25 -19.85
C THR A 339 36.76 42.27 -18.45
N CYS A 340 37.31 41.49 -17.52
CA CYS A 340 36.86 41.51 -16.13
C CYS A 340 36.96 42.95 -15.56
N PRO A 341 35.91 43.45 -14.89
CA PRO A 341 35.98 44.75 -14.24
C PRO A 341 36.98 44.72 -13.08
N GLY A 342 37.67 45.85 -12.87
CA GLY A 342 38.63 45.98 -11.77
C GLY A 342 37.95 45.81 -10.42
N GLY A 343 38.43 44.87 -9.60
CA GLY A 343 37.85 44.53 -8.30
C GLY A 343 36.85 43.37 -8.32
N ALA A 344 36.60 42.76 -9.49
CA ALA A 344 35.91 41.47 -9.56
C ALA A 344 36.75 40.37 -8.90
N ILE A 345 36.07 39.47 -8.20
CA ILE A 345 36.65 38.25 -7.64
C ILE A 345 36.84 37.27 -8.80
N THR A 346 38.03 36.69 -8.93
CA THR A 346 38.28 35.63 -9.91
C THR A 346 37.66 34.35 -9.39
N GLU A 347 36.88 33.66 -10.23
CA GLU A 347 36.37 32.32 -9.90
C GLU A 347 37.53 31.38 -9.51
N LEU A 348 37.28 30.46 -8.59
CA LEU A 348 38.30 29.51 -8.10
C LEU A 348 38.58 28.35 -9.07
N GLU A 349 37.81 28.25 -10.16
CA GLU A 349 37.89 27.21 -11.17
C GLU A 349 38.69 27.66 -12.40
N VAL A 350 39.38 26.71 -13.04
CA VAL A 350 39.94 26.93 -14.38
C VAL A 350 38.99 26.28 -15.37
N CYS A 351 38.62 26.99 -16.43
CA CYS A 351 37.77 26.46 -17.51
C CYS A 351 38.09 24.99 -17.86
N GLY A 352 37.08 24.13 -17.76
CA GLY A 352 37.19 22.70 -18.11
C GLY A 352 37.37 21.76 -16.93
N ASP A 353 37.40 22.26 -15.70
CA ASP A 353 37.37 21.43 -14.49
C ASP A 353 35.91 21.14 -14.05
N SER A 354 35.74 20.49 -12.90
CA SER A 354 34.46 20.19 -12.25
C SER A 354 34.36 20.80 -10.84
N THR A 355 35.26 21.72 -10.51
CA THR A 355 35.42 22.31 -9.18
C THR A 355 34.40 23.42 -8.97
N ASN A 356 33.28 23.13 -8.28
CA ASN A 356 32.10 24.00 -8.01
C ASN A 356 30.85 23.71 -8.85
N ASN A 357 30.91 22.75 -9.79
CA ASN A 357 29.85 22.38 -10.74
C ASN A 357 28.56 21.72 -10.15
N ALA A 358 28.30 21.91 -8.85
CA ALA A 358 27.21 21.36 -8.04
C ALA A 358 26.81 19.91 -8.39
N CYS A 359 25.85 19.71 -9.29
CA CYS A 359 25.25 18.41 -9.61
C CYS A 359 26.09 17.46 -10.45
N ASN A 360 27.20 17.92 -11.02
CA ASN A 360 28.05 17.09 -11.86
C ASN A 360 29.24 16.51 -11.08
N ASN A 361 29.33 16.71 -9.76
CA ASN A 361 30.43 16.20 -8.94
C ASN A 361 30.15 14.80 -8.35
N VAL A 362 31.06 13.86 -8.62
CA VAL A 362 31.25 12.64 -7.79
C VAL A 362 32.61 12.75 -7.09
N LEU A 363 32.77 13.68 -6.14
CA LEU A 363 33.98 13.80 -5.30
C LEU A 363 33.59 14.33 -3.89
N PRO A 364 34.44 14.12 -2.85
CA PRO A 364 34.03 13.82 -1.46
C PRO A 364 33.35 14.97 -0.69
N VAL A 365 32.65 14.58 0.38
CA VAL A 365 31.66 15.25 1.28
C VAL A 365 31.96 16.68 1.80
N ASN A 366 32.89 17.48 1.24
CA ASN A 366 33.24 18.81 1.76
C ASN A 366 33.69 19.83 0.70
N GLN A 367 33.19 19.79 -0.54
CA GLN A 367 33.31 20.93 -1.46
C GLN A 367 32.00 21.72 -1.49
N THR A 368 32.02 22.91 -0.90
CA THR A 368 30.95 23.91 -0.95
C THR A 368 31.11 24.74 -2.22
N SER A 369 30.02 24.98 -2.96
CA SER A 369 29.93 26.05 -3.97
C SER A 369 30.56 27.35 -3.45
N GLU A 370 31.29 28.07 -4.30
CA GLU A 370 31.99 29.31 -3.92
C GLU A 370 30.99 30.37 -3.41
N PRO A 371 31.22 31.06 -2.28
CA PRO A 371 30.28 32.07 -1.80
C PRO A 371 30.38 33.37 -2.62
N LEU A 372 29.24 33.91 -3.05
CA LEU A 372 29.11 35.22 -3.68
C LEU A 372 28.25 36.13 -2.78
N LEU A 373 28.87 37.11 -2.14
CA LEU A 373 28.19 38.02 -1.22
C LEU A 373 27.45 39.14 -1.96
N ALA A 374 26.45 39.73 -1.31
CA ALA A 374 25.73 40.88 -1.81
C ALA A 374 26.69 42.04 -2.18
N GLY A 375 26.54 42.55 -3.40
CA GLY A 375 27.36 43.61 -3.99
C GLY A 375 28.66 43.13 -4.65
N GLN A 376 29.00 41.84 -4.57
CA GLN A 376 30.20 41.31 -5.22
C GLN A 376 29.96 41.02 -6.70
N THR A 377 31.04 41.17 -7.48
CA THR A 377 31.11 40.75 -8.88
C THR A 377 32.12 39.63 -8.99
N VAL A 378 31.73 38.49 -9.54
CA VAL A 378 32.62 37.40 -9.92
C VAL A 378 32.94 37.48 -11.40
N CYS A 379 34.18 37.21 -11.77
CA CYS A 379 34.62 37.07 -13.14
C CYS A 379 35.13 35.66 -13.37
N GLY A 380 34.71 35.07 -14.49
CA GLY A 380 34.88 33.66 -14.73
C GLY A 380 34.87 33.24 -16.19
N THR A 381 34.92 31.94 -16.41
CA THR A 381 35.04 31.28 -17.70
C THR A 381 34.13 30.07 -17.79
N SER A 382 33.63 29.78 -18.98
CA SER A 382 32.81 28.57 -19.22
C SER A 382 33.26 27.85 -20.50
N PHE A 383 32.80 26.62 -20.74
CA PHE A 383 32.88 25.95 -22.04
C PHE A 383 31.64 25.09 -22.33
N PHE A 384 31.41 24.82 -23.61
CA PHE A 384 30.43 23.83 -24.04
C PHE A 384 30.87 23.21 -25.38
N ASP A 385 31.11 21.90 -25.42
CA ASP A 385 31.56 21.22 -26.64
C ASP A 385 30.44 20.49 -27.41
N GLY A 386 29.19 20.68 -26.99
CA GLY A 386 28.02 19.94 -27.47
C GLY A 386 27.69 18.70 -26.64
N SER A 387 28.58 18.28 -25.74
CA SER A 387 28.40 17.15 -24.83
C SER A 387 28.77 17.47 -23.38
N SER A 388 29.95 18.02 -23.17
CA SER A 388 30.52 18.42 -21.90
C SER A 388 30.35 19.93 -21.71
N ARG A 389 30.17 20.33 -20.46
CA ARG A 389 29.90 21.72 -20.07
C ARG A 389 30.63 22.06 -18.79
N ASP A 390 30.94 23.34 -18.66
CA ASP A 390 31.40 23.95 -17.42
C ASP A 390 30.39 24.99 -16.96
N THR A 391 29.90 24.82 -15.74
CA THR A 391 28.82 25.64 -15.18
C THR A 391 29.16 26.07 -13.78
N ASP A 392 29.05 27.38 -13.55
CA ASP A 392 29.55 27.97 -12.32
C ASP A 392 28.41 28.17 -11.32
N TRP A 393 28.58 27.63 -10.11
CA TRP A 393 27.60 27.74 -9.04
C TRP A 393 28.16 28.50 -7.84
N PHE A 394 27.49 29.60 -7.51
CA PHE A 394 27.84 30.45 -6.37
C PHE A 394 26.77 30.41 -5.29
N SER A 395 27.14 30.14 -4.04
CA SER A 395 26.19 30.17 -2.92
C SER A 395 26.04 31.56 -2.31
N PHE A 396 24.83 31.90 -1.86
CA PHE A 396 24.56 33.09 -1.08
C PHE A 396 23.44 32.84 -0.05
N THR A 397 23.47 33.60 1.04
CA THR A 397 22.49 33.49 2.13
C THR A 397 21.79 34.82 2.33
N LEU A 398 20.47 34.78 2.53
CA LEU A 398 19.64 35.93 2.85
C LEU A 398 19.19 35.87 4.31
N ASP A 399 19.36 36.98 5.03
CA ASP A 399 18.98 37.15 6.44
C ASP A 399 17.51 37.56 6.63
N GLY A 400 16.80 37.77 5.52
CA GLY A 400 15.44 38.25 5.46
C GLY A 400 14.99 38.31 4.00
N PRO A 401 13.73 38.68 3.73
CA PRO A 401 13.22 38.75 2.37
C PRO A 401 13.79 39.96 1.62
N LYS A 402 14.37 39.71 0.44
CA LYS A 402 15.11 40.70 -0.36
C LYS A 402 14.74 40.61 -1.83
N ASN A 403 14.84 41.73 -2.55
CA ASN A 403 14.99 41.68 -3.99
C ASN A 403 16.43 41.27 -4.30
N VAL A 404 16.60 40.10 -4.92
CA VAL A 404 17.89 39.59 -5.38
C VAL A 404 17.96 39.74 -6.88
N THR A 405 18.97 40.46 -7.35
CA THR A 405 19.27 40.63 -8.77
C THR A 405 20.61 39.99 -9.08
N LEU A 406 20.58 38.95 -9.91
CA LEU A 406 21.79 38.42 -10.55
C LEU A 406 21.87 39.03 -11.94
N SER A 407 22.89 39.84 -12.17
CA SER A 407 23.14 40.46 -13.46
C SER A 407 24.51 40.03 -13.98
N GLY A 408 24.66 39.83 -15.27
CA GLY A 408 25.93 39.39 -15.83
C GLY A 408 25.99 39.57 -17.32
N ILE A 409 27.19 39.45 -17.86
CA ILE A 409 27.45 39.58 -19.29
C ILE A 409 28.54 38.57 -19.65
N ALA A 410 28.41 37.94 -20.82
CA ALA A 410 29.33 36.89 -21.27
C ALA A 410 29.71 36.99 -22.76
N ASP A 411 30.84 36.38 -23.12
CA ASP A 411 31.32 36.24 -24.49
C ASP A 411 30.52 35.21 -25.31
N PHE A 412 29.65 34.47 -24.62
CA PHE A 412 28.67 33.50 -25.11
C PHE A 412 27.24 33.94 -24.75
N ASP A 413 26.22 33.30 -25.32
CA ASP A 413 24.83 33.55 -24.96
C ASP A 413 24.59 33.09 -23.52
N LEU A 414 24.39 34.06 -22.64
CA LEU A 414 24.41 33.89 -21.19
C LEU A 414 23.05 33.44 -20.68
N GLN A 415 23.08 32.52 -19.73
CA GLN A 415 21.97 32.18 -18.87
C GLN A 415 22.41 32.35 -17.41
N LEU A 416 21.52 32.97 -16.64
CA LEU A 416 21.66 33.23 -15.22
C LEU A 416 20.48 32.56 -14.53
N LEU A 417 20.71 31.77 -13.49
CA LEU A 417 19.63 31.17 -12.70
C LEU A 417 19.77 31.55 -11.22
N LEU A 418 18.64 31.87 -10.60
CA LEU A 418 18.48 31.83 -9.15
C LEU A 418 17.89 30.46 -8.79
N VAL A 419 18.55 29.72 -7.91
CA VAL A 419 18.24 28.31 -7.62
C VAL A 419 18.07 28.09 -6.12
N SER A 420 17.01 27.36 -5.73
CA SER A 420 16.69 27.07 -4.32
C SER A 420 17.26 25.74 -3.81
N SER A 421 17.41 24.76 -4.70
CA SER A 421 18.03 23.48 -4.42
C SER A 421 19.02 23.21 -5.55
N PRO A 422 20.31 22.95 -5.25
CA PRO A 422 21.29 22.72 -6.30
C PRO A 422 21.00 21.40 -7.01
N CYS A 423 20.68 20.30 -6.28
CA CYS A 423 20.50 18.95 -6.86
C CYS A 423 19.37 18.14 -6.18
N PRO A 424 18.32 17.73 -6.90
CA PRO A 424 17.97 18.18 -8.25
C PRO A 424 17.78 19.70 -8.29
N ALA A 425 18.15 20.31 -9.42
CA ALA A 425 18.12 21.76 -9.58
C ALA A 425 16.70 22.29 -9.61
N THR A 426 16.35 23.19 -8.67
CA THR A 426 15.04 23.87 -8.63
C THR A 426 15.22 25.35 -8.98
N VAL A 427 15.00 25.67 -10.26
CA VAL A 427 15.11 27.04 -10.79
C VAL A 427 13.96 27.89 -10.27
N ILE A 428 14.29 29.01 -9.63
CA ILE A 428 13.35 30.01 -9.13
C ILE A 428 13.06 31.05 -10.22
N ALA A 429 14.12 31.57 -10.82
CA ALA A 429 14.04 32.57 -11.85
C ALA A 429 15.24 32.42 -12.80
N ALA A 430 15.02 32.75 -14.07
CA ALA A 430 16.05 32.70 -15.09
C ALA A 430 16.14 34.04 -15.82
N GLY A 431 17.36 34.46 -16.13
CA GLY A 431 17.67 35.58 -17.02
C GLY A 431 18.53 35.08 -18.15
N THR A 432 18.17 35.42 -19.38
CA THR A 432 18.93 35.04 -20.58
C THR A 432 19.26 36.29 -21.37
N SER A 433 20.49 36.37 -21.88
CA SER A 433 20.87 37.39 -22.84
C SER A 433 21.75 36.80 -23.92
N LEU A 434 21.76 37.44 -25.08
CA LEU A 434 22.77 37.15 -26.09
C LEU A 434 24.14 37.63 -25.60
N SER A 435 25.22 37.07 -26.16
CA SER A 435 26.58 37.51 -25.84
C SER A 435 26.70 39.03 -25.92
N GLY A 436 27.50 39.64 -25.03
CA GLY A 436 27.74 41.09 -25.01
C GLY A 436 26.52 41.94 -24.65
N VAL A 437 25.44 41.33 -24.17
CA VAL A 437 24.29 42.01 -23.56
C VAL A 437 24.20 41.58 -22.11
N THR A 438 23.92 42.51 -21.21
CA THR A 438 23.70 42.17 -19.80
C THR A 438 22.42 41.37 -19.64
N ALA A 439 22.52 40.11 -19.22
CA ALA A 439 21.41 39.36 -18.63
C ALA A 439 21.19 39.89 -17.23
N SER A 440 19.92 39.97 -16.82
CA SER A 440 19.56 40.27 -15.44
C SER A 440 18.33 39.46 -15.08
N VAL A 441 18.35 38.88 -13.89
CA VAL A 441 17.19 38.25 -13.28
C VAL A 441 17.02 38.83 -11.89
N THR A 442 15.86 39.44 -11.66
CA THR A 442 15.48 39.97 -10.35
C THR A 442 14.33 39.13 -9.81
N TYR A 443 14.49 38.63 -8.59
CA TYR A 443 13.45 37.86 -7.92
C TYR A 443 13.41 38.19 -6.42
N GLN A 444 12.21 38.11 -5.85
CA GLN A 444 11.99 38.28 -4.42
C GLN A 444 12.20 36.95 -3.72
N LEU A 445 13.26 36.86 -2.93
CA LEU A 445 13.64 35.64 -2.23
C LEU A 445 13.47 35.85 -0.72
N ALA A 446 12.83 34.88 -0.07
CA ALA A 446 12.70 34.82 1.40
C ALA A 446 14.06 34.56 2.07
N ALA A 447 14.13 34.66 3.40
CA ALA A 447 15.32 34.25 4.15
C ALA A 447 15.69 32.78 3.83
N GLY A 448 16.96 32.51 3.57
CA GLY A 448 17.38 31.16 3.18
C GLY A 448 18.73 31.12 2.45
N ASN A 449 19.13 29.90 2.09
CA ASN A 449 20.31 29.63 1.29
C ASN A 449 19.92 29.38 -0.16
N TYR A 450 20.62 30.04 -1.07
CA TYR A 450 20.33 30.01 -2.50
C TYR A 450 21.63 29.91 -3.30
N TYR A 451 21.48 29.63 -4.59
CA TYR A 451 22.59 29.52 -5.52
C TYR A 451 22.35 30.42 -6.73
N ALA A 452 23.39 31.14 -7.14
CA ALA A 452 23.49 31.83 -8.41
C ALA A 452 24.22 30.92 -9.39
N TRP A 453 23.55 30.56 -10.47
CA TRP A 453 24.12 29.78 -11.55
C TRP A 453 24.48 30.70 -12.71
N VAL A 454 25.69 30.54 -13.25
CA VAL A 454 26.15 31.27 -14.41
C VAL A 454 26.66 30.28 -15.45
N GLY A 455 26.18 30.39 -16.68
CA GLY A 455 26.59 29.49 -17.74
C GLY A 455 25.94 29.81 -19.08
N PRO A 456 26.26 29.04 -20.13
CA PRO A 456 25.72 29.28 -21.46
C PRO A 456 24.29 28.77 -21.60
N GLN A 457 23.55 29.31 -22.56
CA GLN A 457 22.25 28.78 -23.00
C GLN A 457 22.34 27.41 -23.71
N PHE A 458 23.54 26.81 -23.79
CA PHE A 458 23.85 25.57 -24.50
C PHE A 458 23.47 25.59 -25.99
N THR A 459 23.44 26.77 -26.60
CA THR A 459 23.25 26.99 -28.03
C THR A 459 24.60 27.19 -28.71
N GLY A 460 25.13 26.13 -29.35
CA GLY A 460 26.41 26.17 -30.08
C GLY A 460 27.53 25.39 -29.38
N SER A 461 28.79 25.69 -29.73
CA SER A 461 29.97 25.13 -29.07
C SER A 461 31.10 26.16 -28.99
N PHE A 462 31.77 26.21 -27.85
CA PHE A 462 32.93 27.07 -27.58
C PHE A 462 33.88 26.37 -26.60
N VAL A 463 35.17 26.67 -26.75
CA VAL A 463 36.26 26.01 -26.02
C VAL A 463 36.97 26.99 -25.08
N CYS A 464 37.61 26.45 -24.05
CA CYS A 464 38.37 27.23 -23.10
C CYS A 464 39.45 28.10 -23.77
N GLY A 465 39.55 29.35 -23.32
CA GLY A 465 40.59 30.30 -23.74
C GLY A 465 40.27 31.11 -25.00
N VAL A 466 39.10 30.92 -25.61
CA VAL A 466 38.66 31.71 -26.78
C VAL A 466 37.21 32.17 -26.57
N ALA A 467 37.03 33.47 -26.32
CA ALA A 467 35.72 34.11 -26.20
C ALA A 467 34.77 33.39 -25.22
N ASN A 468 35.27 33.11 -24.02
CA ASN A 468 34.59 32.29 -23.04
C ASN A 468 34.50 32.95 -21.65
N ASN A 469 34.74 34.26 -21.56
CA ASN A 469 34.70 34.98 -20.29
C ASN A 469 33.27 35.44 -19.95
N TYR A 470 32.97 35.54 -18.67
CA TYR A 470 31.81 36.24 -18.15
C TYR A 470 32.18 37.06 -16.90
N TYR A 471 31.34 38.02 -16.53
CA TYR A 471 31.26 38.47 -15.15
C TYR A 471 29.81 38.59 -14.71
N ALA A 472 29.54 38.28 -13.46
CA ALA A 472 28.22 38.35 -12.84
C ALA A 472 28.28 39.05 -11.50
N THR A 473 27.29 39.91 -11.23
CA THR A 473 27.13 40.70 -10.02
C THR A 473 25.85 40.29 -9.31
N LEU A 474 25.98 39.98 -8.01
CA LEU A 474 24.84 39.73 -7.13
C LEU A 474 24.47 41.01 -6.39
N THR A 475 23.29 41.56 -6.64
CA THR A 475 22.75 42.73 -5.94
C THR A 475 21.59 42.31 -5.05
N VAL A 476 21.64 42.66 -3.76
CA VAL A 476 20.59 42.32 -2.79
C VAL A 476 20.08 43.62 -2.18
N THR A 477 18.77 43.86 -2.23
CA THR A 477 18.13 45.04 -1.64
C THR A 477 16.95 44.66 -0.75
N ASN A 478 16.77 45.37 0.37
CA ASN A 478 15.65 45.13 1.27
C ASN A 478 14.32 45.46 0.59
N ILE A 479 13.29 44.67 0.89
CA ILE A 479 11.90 44.98 0.54
C ILE A 479 11.34 45.83 1.68
N SER A 480 10.73 46.97 1.34
CA SER A 480 10.23 47.93 2.33
C SER A 480 8.81 48.41 2.09
N ALA A 481 8.10 47.79 1.13
CA ALA A 481 6.73 48.09 0.78
C ALA A 481 6.10 46.92 0.03
N TYR A 482 4.79 46.71 0.25
CA TYR A 482 4.00 45.78 -0.55
C TYR A 482 3.97 46.23 -2.02
N CYS A 483 3.98 45.30 -2.95
CA CYS A 483 3.66 45.63 -4.34
C CYS A 483 2.22 46.17 -4.44
N THR A 484 1.98 47.14 -5.31
CA THR A 484 0.63 47.62 -5.61
C THR A 484 0.12 46.87 -6.85
N PRO A 485 -0.99 46.11 -6.76
CA PRO A 485 -1.65 45.56 -7.94
C PRO A 485 -2.03 46.69 -8.90
N ALA A 486 -1.85 46.47 -10.19
CA ALA A 486 -2.18 47.45 -11.23
C ALA A 486 -2.97 46.81 -12.39
N PRO A 487 -4.19 46.28 -12.14
CA PRO A 487 -5.02 45.79 -13.23
C PRO A 487 -5.33 46.91 -14.23
N THR A 488 -5.18 46.62 -15.51
CA THR A 488 -5.40 47.56 -16.62
C THR A 488 -6.88 47.83 -16.89
N SER A 489 -7.78 46.96 -16.44
CA SER A 489 -9.24 47.10 -16.51
C SER A 489 -9.93 46.28 -15.42
N VAL A 490 -11.23 46.50 -15.22
CA VAL A 490 -12.14 45.74 -14.37
C VAL A 490 -13.52 45.69 -15.06
N ASP A 491 -14.29 44.63 -14.84
CA ASP A 491 -15.70 44.57 -15.26
C ASP A 491 -16.59 45.23 -14.21
N GLY A 492 -17.63 45.93 -14.66
CA GLY A 492 -18.56 46.63 -13.77
C GLY A 492 -17.84 47.59 -12.82
N LEU A 493 -18.04 47.38 -11.51
CA LEU A 493 -17.40 48.15 -10.43
C LEU A 493 -16.30 47.36 -9.69
N GLY A 494 -16.11 46.07 -9.97
CA GLY A 494 -15.20 45.21 -9.22
C GLY A 494 -15.74 44.85 -7.84
N ILE A 495 -14.87 44.88 -6.81
CA ILE A 495 -15.26 44.69 -5.40
C ILE A 495 -15.98 45.95 -4.91
N THR A 496 -17.17 45.78 -4.30
CA THR A 496 -17.97 46.90 -3.75
C THR A 496 -18.27 46.78 -2.26
N ASN A 497 -18.03 45.62 -1.64
CA ASN A 497 -18.04 45.48 -0.20
C ASN A 497 -17.13 44.36 0.31
N VAL A 498 -16.41 44.61 1.41
CA VAL A 498 -15.72 43.58 2.19
C VAL A 498 -16.14 43.68 3.65
N THR A 499 -16.59 42.55 4.20
CA THR A 499 -16.97 42.43 5.61
C THR A 499 -16.25 41.27 6.29
N TYR A 500 -15.56 41.54 7.41
CA TYR A 500 -14.97 40.53 8.29
C TYR A 500 -14.74 41.11 9.69
N SER A 501 -14.98 40.32 10.75
CA SER A 501 -14.81 40.80 12.14
C SER A 501 -15.59 42.11 12.38
N THR A 502 -14.92 43.20 12.75
CA THR A 502 -15.48 44.55 12.90
C THR A 502 -15.42 45.41 11.64
N VAL A 503 -14.78 44.94 10.56
CA VAL A 503 -14.67 45.65 9.28
C VAL A 503 -15.92 45.39 8.46
N ASN A 504 -16.50 46.47 7.95
CA ASN A 504 -17.56 46.47 6.93
C ASN A 504 -17.34 47.70 6.05
N ASN A 505 -16.62 47.49 4.94
CA ASN A 505 -16.19 48.55 4.05
C ASN A 505 -17.00 48.48 2.75
N THR A 506 -17.77 49.53 2.44
CA THR A 506 -18.53 49.63 1.18
C THR A 506 -17.87 50.66 0.27
N THR A 507 -17.57 50.27 -0.95
CA THR A 507 -16.78 51.01 -1.94
C THR A 507 -17.54 51.13 -3.27
N GLY A 508 -17.01 51.95 -4.18
CA GLY A 508 -17.47 52.02 -5.57
C GLY A 508 -16.34 51.61 -6.51
N ALA A 509 -16.41 51.94 -7.80
CA ALA A 509 -15.30 51.66 -8.73
C ALA A 509 -13.98 52.29 -8.26
N GLU A 510 -12.99 51.44 -7.98
CA GLU A 510 -11.68 51.86 -7.48
C GLU A 510 -10.80 52.48 -8.57
N THR A 511 -10.10 53.56 -8.23
CA THR A 511 -9.17 54.20 -9.17
C THR A 511 -7.96 53.30 -9.39
N GLY A 512 -7.75 52.84 -10.62
CA GLY A 512 -6.70 51.86 -10.92
C GLY A 512 -7.06 50.43 -10.51
N ASN A 513 -8.35 50.17 -10.20
CA ASN A 513 -8.90 48.87 -9.83
C ASN A 513 -8.25 48.27 -8.57
N TYR A 514 -7.71 49.14 -7.70
CA TYR A 514 -7.08 48.80 -6.43
C TYR A 514 -7.46 49.81 -5.34
N GLY A 515 -7.84 49.33 -4.15
CA GLY A 515 -8.10 50.13 -2.95
C GLY A 515 -7.21 49.76 -1.77
N ASP A 516 -6.52 50.72 -1.14
CA ASP A 516 -5.76 50.50 0.11
C ASP A 516 -6.59 50.94 1.33
N TYR A 517 -7.17 49.95 2.01
CA TYR A 517 -7.99 50.13 3.21
C TYR A 517 -7.31 49.60 4.48
N SER A 518 -5.98 49.49 4.48
CA SER A 518 -5.23 48.93 5.60
C SER A 518 -5.31 49.67 6.92
N ALA A 519 -5.84 50.89 6.93
CA ALA A 519 -6.21 51.57 8.17
C ALA A 519 -7.38 50.88 8.90
N GLN A 520 -8.18 50.06 8.21
CA GLN A 520 -9.27 49.28 8.76
C GLN A 520 -8.74 47.94 9.30
N ILE A 521 -9.01 47.70 10.58
CA ILE A 521 -8.45 46.56 11.32
C ILE A 521 -9.61 45.68 11.79
N GLY A 522 -9.62 44.43 11.35
CA GLY A 522 -10.46 43.37 11.91
C GLY A 522 -9.59 42.41 12.72
N ALA A 523 -10.11 41.91 13.85
CA ALA A 523 -9.38 40.98 14.70
C ALA A 523 -9.87 39.54 14.49
N ALA A 524 -8.94 38.59 14.53
CA ALA A 524 -9.21 37.16 14.58
C ALA A 524 -8.25 36.46 15.55
N GLN A 525 -8.68 35.34 16.13
CA GLN A 525 -7.86 34.57 17.06
C GLN A 525 -7.13 33.46 16.31
N ARG A 526 -5.89 33.17 16.71
CA ARG A 526 -5.20 31.96 16.23
C ARG A 526 -6.06 30.71 16.43
N THR A 527 -5.98 29.76 15.51
CA THR A 527 -6.71 28.48 15.46
C THR A 527 -8.22 28.57 15.22
N THR A 528 -8.77 29.78 15.04
CA THR A 528 -10.20 29.97 14.76
C THR A 528 -10.44 30.26 13.28
N PRO A 529 -11.58 29.84 12.69
CA PRO A 529 -11.97 30.22 11.35
C PRO A 529 -12.35 31.72 11.32
N LEU A 530 -11.79 32.44 10.35
CA LEU A 530 -12.23 33.77 9.94
C LEU A 530 -13.02 33.64 8.64
N THR A 531 -14.21 34.22 8.60
CA THR A 531 -15.02 34.31 7.38
C THR A 531 -15.02 35.75 6.88
N VAL A 532 -14.69 35.92 5.60
CA VAL A 532 -14.64 37.18 4.87
C VAL A 532 -15.72 37.15 3.80
N TYR A 533 -16.65 38.10 3.84
CA TYR A 533 -17.68 38.27 2.82
C TYR A 533 -17.22 39.31 1.81
N ILE A 534 -17.14 38.94 0.53
CA ILE A 534 -16.64 39.80 -0.56
C ILE A 534 -17.76 39.98 -1.57
N THR A 535 -18.25 41.19 -1.75
CA THR A 535 -19.30 41.50 -2.73
C THR A 535 -18.68 42.05 -4.01
N TYR A 536 -19.03 41.44 -5.14
CA TYR A 536 -18.62 41.84 -6.48
C TYR A 536 -19.83 42.38 -7.26
N GLU A 537 -19.63 43.47 -7.99
CA GLU A 537 -20.56 44.04 -8.97
C GLU A 537 -19.91 44.05 -10.37
N THR A 538 -19.59 42.86 -10.87
CA THR A 538 -18.86 42.67 -12.13
C THR A 538 -19.76 42.20 -13.26
N GLY A 539 -20.84 41.46 -12.96
CA GLY A 539 -21.68 40.75 -13.95
C GLY A 539 -21.01 39.52 -14.58
N TYR A 540 -19.84 39.12 -14.09
CA TYR A 540 -19.03 37.99 -14.55
C TYR A 540 -18.44 37.23 -13.36
N THR A 541 -18.08 35.96 -13.57
CA THR A 541 -17.43 35.14 -12.54
C THR A 541 -16.00 35.60 -12.30
N TYR A 542 -15.59 35.84 -11.06
CA TYR A 542 -14.21 36.23 -10.75
C TYR A 542 -13.51 35.15 -9.90
N ASP A 543 -12.41 34.61 -10.42
CA ASP A 543 -11.49 33.79 -9.65
C ASP A 543 -10.86 34.67 -8.57
N THR A 544 -11.09 34.33 -7.30
CA THR A 544 -10.79 35.14 -6.13
C THR A 544 -9.80 34.43 -5.20
N LYS A 545 -8.82 35.18 -4.72
CA LYS A 545 -7.88 34.74 -3.68
C LYS A 545 -7.77 35.76 -2.55
N ILE A 546 -7.37 35.24 -1.38
CA ILE A 546 -7.01 36.06 -0.22
C ILE A 546 -5.59 35.67 0.21
N TRP A 547 -4.76 36.66 0.48
CA TRP A 547 -3.44 36.49 1.07
C TRP A 547 -3.32 37.23 2.39
N VAL A 548 -2.57 36.67 3.34
CA VAL A 548 -2.16 37.33 4.59
C VAL A 548 -0.65 37.21 4.73
N ASP A 549 0.04 38.35 4.86
CA ASP A 549 1.48 38.42 5.13
C ASP A 549 1.72 38.08 6.61
N TRP A 550 1.97 36.80 6.89
CA TRP A 550 2.12 36.32 8.27
C TRP A 550 3.48 36.64 8.89
N ASN A 551 4.50 36.82 8.06
CA ASN A 551 5.89 37.01 8.47
C ASN A 551 6.31 38.50 8.43
N ASP A 552 5.39 39.38 8.02
CA ASP A 552 5.54 40.84 7.92
C ASP A 552 6.73 41.26 7.04
N ASP A 553 6.98 40.51 5.97
CA ASP A 553 8.11 40.73 5.07
C ASP A 553 7.79 41.57 3.83
N PHE A 554 6.56 42.08 3.76
CA PHE A 554 5.98 42.84 2.66
C PHE A 554 5.68 42.02 1.39
N LEU A 555 5.74 40.69 1.46
CA LEU A 555 5.36 39.76 0.41
C LEU A 555 4.15 38.91 0.83
N PHE A 556 3.56 38.27 -0.17
CA PHE A 556 2.45 37.32 -0.02
C PHE A 556 2.81 35.95 -0.62
N THR A 557 4.10 35.62 -0.60
CA THR A 557 4.68 34.43 -1.25
C THR A 557 5.17 33.38 -0.25
N GLY A 558 5.12 33.69 1.05
CA GLY A 558 5.47 32.79 2.13
C GLY A 558 4.52 31.58 2.22
N THR A 559 5.01 30.52 2.84
CA THR A 559 4.22 29.30 3.04
C THR A 559 3.01 29.60 3.91
N GLY A 560 1.81 29.30 3.42
CA GLY A 560 0.55 29.53 4.14
C GLY A 560 0.02 30.97 4.08
N GLU A 561 0.66 31.86 3.32
CA GLU A 561 0.18 33.25 3.12
C GLU A 561 -1.00 33.32 2.15
N GLU A 562 -1.09 32.45 1.16
CA GLU A 562 -2.34 32.24 0.41
C GLU A 562 -3.32 31.45 1.27
N VAL A 563 -4.32 32.15 1.83
CA VAL A 563 -5.23 31.57 2.82
C VAL A 563 -6.56 31.10 2.22
N TYR A 564 -6.91 31.58 1.01
CA TYR A 564 -8.15 31.21 0.34
C TYR A 564 -8.01 31.26 -1.19
N THR A 565 -8.67 30.32 -1.88
CA THR A 565 -8.92 30.32 -3.33
C THR A 565 -10.36 29.88 -3.59
N GLY A 566 -11.09 30.60 -4.42
CA GLY A 566 -12.46 30.27 -4.84
C GLY A 566 -12.91 31.13 -6.01
N THR A 567 -14.20 31.10 -6.34
CA THR A 567 -14.76 31.84 -7.49
C THR A 567 -16.06 32.52 -7.07
N SER A 568 -16.20 33.82 -7.36
CA SER A 568 -17.49 34.52 -7.24
C SER A 568 -18.36 34.25 -8.47
N LEU A 569 -19.67 34.23 -8.30
CA LEU A 569 -20.62 33.93 -9.38
C LEU A 569 -20.90 35.17 -10.25
N ALA A 570 -21.55 35.01 -11.40
CA ALA A 570 -21.84 36.12 -12.32
C ALA A 570 -23.07 36.97 -11.94
N ASP A 571 -23.74 36.69 -10.82
CA ASP A 571 -24.84 37.51 -10.31
C ASP A 571 -24.33 38.91 -9.94
N ASP A 572 -25.13 39.96 -10.16
CA ASP A 572 -24.71 41.36 -10.01
C ASP A 572 -25.71 42.16 -9.14
N PRO A 573 -25.41 42.43 -7.84
CA PRO A 573 -24.22 41.99 -7.09
C PRO A 573 -24.26 40.51 -6.68
N THR A 574 -23.07 39.91 -6.48
CA THR A 574 -22.88 38.61 -5.81
C THR A 574 -22.03 38.78 -4.56
N THR A 575 -22.27 37.99 -3.51
CA THR A 575 -21.38 37.93 -2.33
C THR A 575 -20.75 36.54 -2.21
N LEU A 576 -19.42 36.49 -2.26
CA LEU A 576 -18.62 35.31 -1.98
C LEU A 576 -18.34 35.21 -0.48
N GLU A 577 -18.63 34.05 0.11
CA GLU A 577 -18.24 33.71 1.48
C GLU A 577 -16.91 32.96 1.45
N ALA A 578 -15.83 33.60 1.92
CA ALA A 578 -14.49 33.05 1.95
C ALA A 578 -14.05 32.76 3.39
N THR A 579 -13.91 31.49 3.77
CA THR A 579 -13.51 31.09 5.13
C THR A 579 -12.13 30.44 5.14
N PHE A 580 -11.28 30.87 6.07
CA PHE A 580 -9.95 30.28 6.32
C PHE A 580 -9.61 30.28 7.81
N VAL A 581 -8.70 29.40 8.24
CA VAL A 581 -8.29 29.28 9.66
C VAL A 581 -7.03 30.10 9.91
N ILE A 582 -7.01 30.88 11.00
CA ILE A 582 -5.81 31.61 11.41
C ILE A 582 -4.76 30.62 11.93
N PRO A 583 -3.54 30.55 11.38
CA PRO A 583 -2.53 29.59 11.82
C PRO A 583 -2.10 29.80 13.29
N ASN A 584 -1.79 28.72 14.02
CA ASN A 584 -1.25 28.83 15.38
C ASN A 584 0.16 29.44 15.41
N TRP A 585 0.91 29.32 14.32
CA TRP A 585 2.27 29.87 14.22
C TRP A 585 2.30 31.33 13.75
N ALA A 586 1.17 31.92 13.34
CA ALA A 586 1.10 33.33 12.98
C ALA A 586 1.53 34.20 14.17
N SER A 587 2.30 35.26 13.91
CA SER A 587 2.68 36.24 14.93
C SER A 587 1.43 36.84 15.56
N LEU A 588 1.56 37.37 16.78
CA LEU A 588 0.50 38.22 17.34
C LEU A 588 0.70 39.64 16.83
N GLY A 589 -0.41 40.33 16.55
CA GLY A 589 -0.39 41.72 16.08
C GLY A 589 -0.99 41.86 14.68
N ASN A 590 -0.69 43.00 14.06
CA ASN A 590 -1.29 43.38 12.79
C ASN A 590 -0.50 42.79 11.62
N HIS A 591 -1.20 42.09 10.74
CA HIS A 591 -0.71 41.54 9.48
C HIS A 591 -1.48 42.14 8.31
N ARG A 592 -0.82 42.35 7.17
CA ARG A 592 -1.49 42.81 5.95
C ARG A 592 -2.30 41.67 5.34
N MET A 593 -3.55 41.94 4.98
CA MET A 593 -4.40 41.04 4.21
C MET A 593 -4.74 41.68 2.85
N ARG A 594 -4.62 40.91 1.77
CA ARG A 594 -4.99 41.32 0.41
C ARG A 594 -6.07 40.42 -0.14
N ILE A 595 -7.08 41.02 -0.76
CA ILE A 595 -8.16 40.33 -1.47
C ILE A 595 -8.02 40.70 -2.94
N GLY A 596 -8.09 39.72 -3.84
CA GLY A 596 -7.97 39.96 -5.28
C GLY A 596 -8.83 39.02 -6.10
N GLY A 597 -9.48 39.56 -7.13
CA GLY A 597 -10.29 38.80 -8.08
C GLY A 597 -10.01 39.18 -9.54
N VAL A 598 -10.06 38.20 -10.45
CA VAL A 598 -9.94 38.41 -11.90
C VAL A 598 -10.97 37.60 -12.69
N ASP A 599 -11.41 38.09 -13.85
CA ASP A 599 -12.39 37.41 -14.72
C ASP A 599 -11.83 36.12 -15.37
N ALA A 600 -10.51 36.06 -15.58
CA ALA A 600 -9.86 34.89 -16.17
C ALA A 600 -8.43 34.66 -15.64
N GLY A 601 -8.21 33.50 -15.01
CA GLY A 601 -6.91 33.02 -14.51
C GLY A 601 -6.83 33.01 -12.99
N PRO A 602 -5.75 32.51 -12.36
CA PRO A 602 -5.58 32.76 -10.93
C PRO A 602 -5.08 34.20 -10.72
N PRO A 603 -5.71 35.00 -9.84
CA PRO A 603 -5.16 36.31 -9.45
C PRO A 603 -3.82 36.11 -8.72
N THR A 604 -2.89 37.06 -8.86
CA THR A 604 -1.62 37.09 -8.12
C THR A 604 -1.55 38.34 -7.24
N PRO A 605 -0.78 38.34 -6.13
CA PRO A 605 -0.72 39.50 -5.25
C PRO A 605 -0.27 40.80 -5.94
N CYS A 606 0.55 40.72 -6.99
CA CYS A 606 1.05 41.88 -7.74
C CYS A 606 0.48 41.94 -9.17
N TYR A 607 -0.79 41.54 -9.35
CA TYR A 607 -1.40 41.39 -10.66
C TYR A 607 -1.39 42.69 -11.48
N ALA A 608 -1.01 42.59 -12.76
CA ALA A 608 -0.92 43.70 -13.71
C ALA A 608 -1.64 43.43 -15.05
N GLY A 609 -2.49 42.39 -15.09
CA GLY A 609 -3.25 42.00 -16.29
C GLY A 609 -4.52 42.85 -16.50
N SER A 610 -5.52 42.30 -17.17
CA SER A 610 -6.81 42.95 -17.43
C SER A 610 -7.92 42.30 -16.60
N TYR A 611 -9.04 43.01 -16.40
CA TYR A 611 -10.25 42.53 -15.75
C TYR A 611 -10.02 42.04 -14.31
N GLY A 612 -9.39 42.88 -13.47
CA GLY A 612 -9.08 42.54 -12.08
C GLY A 612 -9.44 43.64 -11.09
N SER A 613 -9.75 43.25 -9.85
CA SER A 613 -10.08 44.16 -8.74
C SER A 613 -9.42 43.68 -7.45
N PHE A 614 -8.78 44.58 -6.70
CA PHE A 614 -8.00 44.25 -5.51
C PHE A 614 -8.24 45.23 -4.36
N GLU A 615 -8.24 44.75 -3.13
CA GLU A 615 -8.33 45.59 -1.92
C GLU A 615 -7.40 45.07 -0.81
N ASP A 616 -6.79 46.00 -0.07
CA ASP A 616 -5.91 45.72 1.07
C ASP A 616 -6.55 46.10 2.41
N TYR A 617 -6.37 45.26 3.42
CA TYR A 617 -6.89 45.43 4.78
C TYR A 617 -5.86 45.00 5.84
N THR A 618 -6.14 45.27 7.12
CA THR A 618 -5.31 44.77 8.23
C THR A 618 -6.04 43.72 9.05
N LEU A 619 -5.38 42.59 9.28
CA LEU A 619 -5.83 41.52 10.17
C LEU A 619 -5.01 41.56 11.48
N ASN A 620 -5.67 41.86 12.59
CA ASN A 620 -5.04 41.76 13.92
C ASN A 620 -5.19 40.34 14.46
N VAL A 621 -4.10 39.59 14.45
CA VAL A 621 -4.00 38.26 15.06
C VAL A 621 -3.85 38.41 16.56
N THR A 622 -4.85 37.90 17.26
CA THR A 622 -4.86 37.85 18.73
C THR A 622 -4.54 36.44 19.21
N ALA A 623 -4.11 36.32 20.46
CA ALA A 623 -3.82 35.03 21.04
C ALA A 623 -5.03 34.11 20.94
N ALA A 624 -4.79 32.83 20.59
CA ALA A 624 -5.80 31.80 20.73
C ALA A 624 -6.37 31.84 22.17
N PRO A 625 -7.65 31.51 22.37
CA PRO A 625 -8.19 31.29 23.71
C PRO A 625 -7.26 30.37 24.49
N ALA A 626 -6.99 30.67 25.76
CA ALA A 626 -6.15 29.82 26.58
C ALA A 626 -6.76 28.41 26.63
N CYS A 627 -6.05 27.43 26.08
CA CYS A 627 -6.39 26.02 26.13
C CYS A 627 -5.35 25.26 26.97
N PRO A 628 -5.22 25.57 28.28
CA PRO A 628 -4.30 24.86 29.14
C PRO A 628 -4.74 23.41 29.31
N ALA A 629 -3.77 22.53 29.54
CA ALA A 629 -4.07 21.14 29.88
C ALA A 629 -4.96 21.10 31.13
N PRO A 630 -6.01 20.26 31.15
CA PRO A 630 -6.76 20.02 32.38
C PRO A 630 -5.83 19.50 33.47
N SER A 631 -6.13 19.84 34.72
CA SER A 631 -5.32 19.46 35.89
C SER A 631 -6.17 18.67 36.89
N THR A 632 -5.52 18.06 37.88
CA THR A 632 -6.20 17.38 38.99
C THR A 632 -7.22 16.35 38.48
N ILE A 633 -6.76 15.34 37.73
CA ILE A 633 -7.64 14.21 37.39
C ILE A 633 -8.02 13.51 38.69
N LEU A 634 -9.32 13.43 38.93
CA LEU A 634 -9.94 12.69 40.01
C LEU A 634 -10.47 11.38 39.45
N VAL A 635 -10.03 10.28 40.06
CA VAL A 635 -10.49 8.94 39.73
C VAL A 635 -11.35 8.47 40.89
N SER A 636 -12.60 8.10 40.60
CA SER A 636 -13.58 7.67 41.59
C SER A 636 -14.45 6.53 41.05
N ASN A 637 -15.22 5.88 41.92
CA ASN A 637 -16.10 4.77 41.54
C ASN A 637 -15.38 3.73 40.65
N ILE A 638 -14.22 3.27 41.14
CA ILE A 638 -13.39 2.31 40.42
C ILE A 638 -14.07 0.94 40.50
N TYR A 639 -14.67 0.52 39.39
CA TYR A 639 -15.29 -0.79 39.25
C TYR A 639 -14.38 -1.74 38.46
N THR A 640 -14.90 -2.91 38.14
CA THR A 640 -14.15 -3.99 37.48
C THR A 640 -13.86 -3.71 36.01
N ASN A 641 -14.73 -2.96 35.34
CA ASN A 641 -14.61 -2.67 33.91
C ASN A 641 -14.81 -1.18 33.57
N GLN A 642 -14.96 -0.34 34.59
CA GLN A 642 -15.16 1.09 34.37
C GLN A 642 -14.69 1.92 35.56
N VAL A 643 -14.51 3.21 35.31
CA VAL A 643 -14.16 4.20 36.32
C VAL A 643 -14.79 5.55 36.00
N ASP A 644 -15.12 6.33 37.01
CA ASP A 644 -15.57 7.71 36.83
C ASP A 644 -14.38 8.67 36.96
N LEU A 645 -14.18 9.45 35.90
CA LEU A 645 -13.14 10.44 35.78
C LEU A 645 -13.75 11.84 35.87
N ASP A 646 -13.14 12.68 36.69
CA ASP A 646 -13.36 14.13 36.66
C ASP A 646 -12.00 14.84 36.62
N TRP A 647 -11.97 16.11 36.29
CA TRP A 647 -10.75 16.91 36.22
C TRP A 647 -11.07 18.39 36.33
N THR A 648 -10.08 19.21 36.68
CA THR A 648 -10.21 20.66 36.70
C THR A 648 -10.11 21.23 35.29
N GLU A 649 -11.13 21.99 34.89
CA GLU A 649 -11.11 22.80 33.67
C GLU A 649 -10.28 24.06 33.97
N ASN A 650 -9.29 24.36 33.12
CA ASN A 650 -8.32 25.44 33.36
C ASN A 650 -8.45 26.61 32.35
N GLY A 651 -9.38 26.55 31.40
CA GLY A 651 -9.57 27.50 30.30
C GLY A 651 -11.05 27.79 30.04
N THR A 652 -11.57 27.38 28.88
CA THR A 652 -12.99 27.53 28.51
C THR A 652 -13.57 26.29 27.80
N ALA A 653 -12.91 25.13 27.94
CA ALA A 653 -13.27 23.94 27.19
C ALA A 653 -14.54 23.26 27.73
N VAL A 654 -15.43 22.89 26.82
CA VAL A 654 -16.66 22.13 27.13
C VAL A 654 -16.62 20.69 26.61
N LEU A 655 -15.62 20.37 25.78
CA LEU A 655 -15.38 19.05 25.21
C LEU A 655 -13.92 18.62 25.44
N TRP A 656 -13.73 17.31 25.59
CA TRP A 656 -12.45 16.72 26.01
C TRP A 656 -12.11 15.45 25.22
N ASN A 657 -10.82 15.16 25.11
CA ASN A 657 -10.32 13.84 24.74
C ASN A 657 -9.82 13.16 26.02
N VAL A 658 -10.19 11.90 26.21
CA VAL A 658 -9.69 11.03 27.29
C VAL A 658 -8.90 9.91 26.64
N LYS A 659 -7.66 9.71 27.07
CA LYS A 659 -6.79 8.64 26.56
C LYS A 659 -6.29 7.79 27.70
N TYR A 660 -6.34 6.47 27.55
CA TYR A 660 -5.92 5.52 28.59
C TYR A 660 -5.12 4.36 28.01
N GLY A 661 -4.28 3.75 28.82
CA GLY A 661 -3.36 2.69 28.40
C GLY A 661 -2.61 2.09 29.58
N ALA A 662 -1.70 1.16 29.29
CA ALA A 662 -0.83 0.57 30.32
C ALA A 662 0.00 1.66 31.02
N PRO A 663 0.33 1.53 32.32
CA PRO A 663 1.09 2.56 33.02
C PRO A 663 2.41 2.88 32.32
N GLY A 664 2.70 4.17 32.14
CA GLY A 664 3.88 4.67 31.45
C GLY A 664 3.76 4.79 29.92
N PHE A 665 2.58 4.55 29.32
CA PHE A 665 2.40 4.72 27.87
C PHE A 665 2.57 6.18 27.42
N ASP A 666 3.04 6.39 26.19
CA ASP A 666 3.14 7.73 25.60
C ASP A 666 1.79 8.16 24.98
N PRO A 667 1.09 9.17 25.53
CA PRO A 667 -0.21 9.59 25.02
C PRO A 667 -0.15 10.23 23.61
N LEU A 668 1.03 10.53 23.08
CA LEU A 668 1.19 10.99 21.69
C LEU A 668 1.16 9.85 20.68
N THR A 669 1.59 8.65 21.05
CA THR A 669 1.83 7.53 20.12
C THR A 669 1.06 6.25 20.46
N GLU A 670 0.65 6.08 21.71
CA GLU A 670 0.05 4.84 22.26
C GLU A 670 -1.29 5.12 22.97
N GLY A 671 -1.97 4.07 23.42
CA GLY A 671 -3.20 4.14 24.21
C GLY A 671 -4.49 4.27 23.39
N THR A 672 -5.62 4.04 24.04
CA THR A 672 -6.96 4.11 23.46
C THR A 672 -7.62 5.44 23.79
N GLN A 673 -8.23 6.10 22.80
CA GLN A 673 -8.77 7.45 22.93
C GLN A 673 -10.29 7.48 22.74
N TYR A 674 -10.96 8.26 23.60
CA TYR A 674 -12.31 8.76 23.40
C TYR A 674 -12.26 10.26 23.14
N SER A 675 -12.93 10.73 22.09
CA SER A 675 -12.93 12.14 21.68
C SER A 675 -14.27 12.83 21.89
N ASN A 676 -14.21 14.14 22.11
CA ASN A 676 -15.38 15.01 22.29
C ASN A 676 -16.33 14.56 23.41
N VAL A 677 -15.76 14.10 24.53
CA VAL A 677 -16.52 13.72 25.73
C VAL A 677 -16.80 14.94 26.60
N THR A 678 -17.79 14.83 27.50
CA THR A 678 -18.09 15.83 28.54
C THR A 678 -17.56 15.38 29.90
N LYS A 679 -17.23 16.32 30.79
CA LYS A 679 -16.86 16.02 32.19
C LYS A 679 -18.09 16.09 33.13
N PRO A 680 -18.21 15.21 34.14
CA PRO A 680 -17.37 14.03 34.38
C PRO A 680 -17.60 12.95 33.30
N TYR A 681 -16.64 12.06 33.12
CA TYR A 681 -16.66 11.00 32.11
C TYR A 681 -16.50 9.61 32.73
N THR A 682 -17.43 8.71 32.42
CA THR A 682 -17.30 7.28 32.79
C THR A 682 -16.53 6.55 31.70
N LEU A 683 -15.31 6.14 32.02
CA LEU A 683 -14.47 5.33 31.15
C LEU A 683 -14.84 3.86 31.31
N THR A 684 -15.39 3.23 30.27
CA THR A 684 -15.86 1.83 30.29
C THR A 684 -15.00 0.90 29.43
N GLY A 685 -15.21 -0.41 29.55
CA GLY A 685 -14.54 -1.42 28.74
C GLY A 685 -13.12 -1.74 29.21
N LEU A 686 -12.83 -1.44 30.47
CA LEU A 686 -11.56 -1.77 31.11
C LEU A 686 -11.52 -3.25 31.49
N THR A 687 -10.31 -3.79 31.60
CA THR A 687 -10.08 -5.13 32.14
C THR A 687 -9.97 -5.02 33.67
N SER A 688 -10.53 -5.98 34.40
CA SER A 688 -10.47 -6.02 35.87
C SER A 688 -9.05 -6.24 36.38
N ALA A 689 -8.77 -5.81 37.61
CA ALA A 689 -7.46 -5.98 38.27
C ALA A 689 -6.27 -5.46 37.44
N THR A 690 -6.52 -4.48 36.57
CA THR A 690 -5.54 -3.97 35.61
C THR A 690 -5.26 -2.51 35.90
N SER A 691 -3.97 -2.17 35.98
CA SER A 691 -3.52 -0.79 36.14
C SER A 691 -3.57 -0.06 34.79
N TYR A 692 -4.04 1.17 34.81
CA TYR A 692 -4.08 2.07 33.66
C TYR A 692 -3.56 3.45 34.06
N ASP A 693 -2.84 4.09 33.15
CA ASP A 693 -2.69 5.54 33.17
C ASP A 693 -3.81 6.17 32.37
N VAL A 694 -4.28 7.33 32.82
CA VAL A 694 -5.24 8.15 32.06
C VAL A 694 -4.75 9.58 31.91
N TYR A 695 -4.96 10.10 30.70
CA TYR A 695 -4.65 11.45 30.27
C TYR A 695 -5.92 12.11 29.77
N VAL A 696 -6.04 13.42 30.02
CA VAL A 696 -7.15 14.22 29.50
C VAL A 696 -6.59 15.43 28.75
N GLN A 697 -7.23 15.78 27.65
CA GLN A 697 -6.89 16.92 26.81
C GLN A 697 -8.17 17.71 26.49
N ALA A 698 -8.10 19.03 26.56
CA ALA A 698 -9.18 19.89 26.10
C ALA A 698 -9.26 19.91 24.56
N VAL A 699 -10.46 19.80 23.99
CA VAL A 699 -10.68 19.76 22.53
C VAL A 699 -10.36 21.08 21.82
N CYS A 700 -10.05 22.15 22.55
CA CYS A 700 -9.43 23.36 21.97
C CYS A 700 -7.94 23.19 21.60
N GLY A 701 -7.37 21.98 21.75
CA GLY A 701 -5.99 21.66 21.36
C GLY A 701 -4.95 21.81 22.48
N SER A 702 -5.31 21.52 23.74
CA SER A 702 -4.35 21.62 24.86
C SER A 702 -3.26 20.54 24.76
N PRO A 703 -2.14 20.65 25.51
CA PRO A 703 -1.35 19.47 25.85
C PRO A 703 -2.19 18.45 26.62
N TRP A 704 -1.76 17.18 26.61
CA TRP A 704 -2.29 16.17 27.54
C TRP A 704 -1.94 16.57 28.98
N SER A 705 -2.82 16.27 29.92
CA SER A 705 -2.56 16.40 31.37
C SER A 705 -1.36 15.56 31.81
N LEU A 706 -0.92 15.71 33.06
CA LEU A 706 -0.12 14.66 33.69
C LEU A 706 -0.97 13.37 33.85
N PRO A 707 -0.37 12.17 33.77
CA PRO A 707 -1.10 10.94 33.98
C PRO A 707 -1.58 10.82 35.43
N VAL A 708 -2.71 10.16 35.60
CA VAL A 708 -3.07 9.54 36.87
C VAL A 708 -3.19 8.04 36.66
N THR A 709 -2.46 7.28 37.49
CA THR A 709 -2.54 5.82 37.51
C THR A 709 -3.69 5.39 38.42
N PHE A 710 -4.50 4.44 37.95
CA PHE A 710 -5.48 3.74 38.77
C PHE A 710 -5.50 2.26 38.41
N THR A 711 -5.95 1.42 39.33
CA THR A 711 -6.12 -0.02 39.10
C THR A 711 -7.59 -0.34 39.23
N THR A 712 -8.19 -0.95 38.19
CA THR A 712 -9.59 -1.39 38.24
C THR A 712 -9.82 -2.38 39.37
N ALA A 713 -11.05 -2.41 39.90
CA ALA A 713 -11.39 -3.34 40.96
C ALA A 713 -11.28 -4.80 40.48
N CYS A 714 -11.04 -5.70 41.41
CA CYS A 714 -11.04 -7.13 41.16
C CYS A 714 -12.41 -7.61 40.72
N GLY A 715 -12.44 -8.35 39.61
CA GLY A 715 -13.62 -9.06 39.15
C GLY A 715 -13.96 -10.25 40.05
N VAL A 716 -15.13 -10.84 39.81
CA VAL A 716 -15.45 -12.17 40.34
C VAL A 716 -14.81 -13.19 39.42
N TYR A 717 -13.94 -14.04 39.97
CA TYR A 717 -13.29 -15.11 39.24
C TYR A 717 -14.27 -16.26 39.00
N ALA A 718 -14.32 -16.79 37.79
CA ALA A 718 -15.15 -17.95 37.48
C ALA A 718 -14.60 -19.20 38.17
N THR A 719 -15.49 -20.14 38.50
CA THR A 719 -15.11 -21.48 38.97
C THR A 719 -15.07 -22.46 37.79
N PRO A 720 -14.18 -23.48 37.80
CA PRO A 720 -13.16 -23.73 38.81
C PRO A 720 -12.07 -22.64 38.80
N PHE A 721 -11.73 -22.14 39.98
CA PHE A 721 -10.65 -21.18 40.19
C PHE A 721 -9.39 -21.94 40.56
N THR A 722 -8.23 -21.54 40.03
CA THR A 722 -6.93 -22.17 40.34
C THR A 722 -5.86 -21.10 40.43
N GLU A 723 -5.02 -21.20 41.46
CA GLU A 723 -3.84 -20.37 41.69
C GLU A 723 -2.62 -21.28 41.89
N THR A 724 -1.62 -21.10 41.04
CA THR A 724 -0.37 -21.90 41.05
C THR A 724 0.86 -21.02 41.31
N VAL A 725 0.74 -19.68 41.35
CA VAL A 725 1.83 -18.72 41.56
C VAL A 725 3.07 -18.89 40.67
N GLU A 726 2.94 -19.58 39.55
CA GLU A 726 4.05 -19.91 38.64
C GLU A 726 4.57 -18.69 37.86
N ASP A 727 3.80 -17.60 37.80
CA ASP A 727 4.25 -16.31 37.26
C ASP A 727 5.20 -15.55 38.19
N GLY A 728 5.32 -15.99 39.45
CA GLY A 728 6.22 -15.42 40.46
C GLY A 728 5.75 -14.08 41.04
N GLU A 729 4.56 -13.62 40.66
CA GLU A 729 3.98 -12.34 41.09
C GLU A 729 2.65 -12.59 41.78
N LEU A 730 2.37 -11.83 42.84
CA LEU A 730 1.09 -11.99 43.52
C LEU A 730 0.01 -11.26 42.70
N ASN A 731 -0.93 -12.03 42.16
CA ASN A 731 -2.13 -11.46 41.54
C ASN A 731 -2.76 -10.44 42.53
N PRO A 732 -2.99 -9.17 42.10
CA PRO A 732 -3.37 -8.07 42.98
C PRO A 732 -4.74 -8.25 43.65
N CYS A 733 -5.50 -9.28 43.25
CA CYS A 733 -6.76 -9.65 43.89
C CYS A 733 -6.59 -10.59 45.09
N TRP A 734 -5.41 -11.16 45.28
CA TRP A 734 -5.04 -11.78 46.54
C TRP A 734 -4.65 -10.70 47.54
N THR A 735 -5.18 -10.80 48.76
CA THR A 735 -4.86 -9.85 49.82
C THR A 735 -4.08 -10.54 50.91
N ILE A 736 -2.97 -9.94 51.33
CA ILE A 736 -2.21 -10.40 52.49
C ILE A 736 -2.39 -9.41 53.64
N SER A 737 -2.65 -9.91 54.84
CA SER A 737 -2.83 -9.12 56.06
C SER A 737 -2.10 -9.77 57.24
N GLY A 738 -1.78 -9.01 58.30
CA GLY A 738 -1.25 -9.58 59.55
C GLY A 738 0.12 -9.09 60.03
N GLY A 739 0.79 -8.15 59.34
CA GLY A 739 1.95 -7.42 59.87
C GLY A 739 3.14 -7.29 58.92
N THR A 740 4.37 -7.30 59.47
CA THR A 740 5.65 -7.18 58.73
C THR A 740 6.13 -8.53 58.18
N TYR A 741 5.59 -9.63 58.69
CA TYR A 741 6.03 -10.99 58.38
C TYR A 741 4.85 -11.78 57.78
N ASN A 742 4.70 -11.60 56.48
CA ASN A 742 3.50 -11.97 55.73
C ASN A 742 3.74 -13.22 54.88
N TRP A 743 2.66 -13.77 54.30
CA TRP A 743 2.78 -14.74 53.20
C TRP A 743 3.64 -14.16 52.06
N GLN A 744 4.43 -15.02 51.42
CA GLN A 744 5.31 -14.63 50.31
C GLN A 744 5.29 -15.69 49.23
N ILE A 745 5.40 -15.29 47.97
CA ILE A 745 5.75 -16.21 46.90
C ILE A 745 7.26 -16.45 46.98
N ILE A 746 7.67 -17.71 46.92
CA ILE A 746 9.08 -18.11 46.94
C ILE A 746 9.37 -19.02 45.75
N THR A 747 10.57 -18.91 45.20
CA THR A 747 11.06 -19.80 44.14
C THR A 747 11.89 -20.93 44.73
N GLY A 748 11.81 -22.12 44.12
CA GLY A 748 12.61 -23.29 44.47
C GLY A 748 11.88 -24.33 45.33
N ALA A 749 10.58 -24.17 45.53
CA ALA A 749 9.69 -25.12 46.18
C ALA A 749 8.31 -25.04 45.50
N SER A 750 7.76 -26.18 45.09
CA SER A 750 6.44 -26.28 44.44
C SER A 750 5.84 -27.67 44.68
N GLY A 751 4.51 -27.76 44.62
CA GLY A 751 3.71 -28.96 44.88
C GLY A 751 4.22 -30.18 44.13
N TYR A 752 4.55 -31.24 44.85
CA TYR A 752 5.10 -32.49 44.29
C TYR A 752 6.33 -32.32 43.38
N MET A 753 7.07 -31.22 43.51
CA MET A 753 8.18 -30.84 42.64
C MET A 753 7.76 -30.53 41.18
N VAL A 754 6.50 -30.16 40.96
CA VAL A 754 5.94 -29.81 39.64
C VAL A 754 5.61 -28.32 39.60
N GLY A 755 6.57 -27.54 39.13
CA GLY A 755 6.50 -26.08 39.12
C GLY A 755 7.77 -25.48 39.72
N SER A 756 7.77 -24.16 39.91
CA SER A 756 8.91 -23.40 40.39
C SER A 756 8.62 -22.63 41.67
N ASN A 757 7.36 -22.27 41.89
CA ASN A 757 6.97 -21.34 42.95
C ASN A 757 5.93 -21.96 43.89
N SER A 758 5.81 -21.40 45.09
CA SER A 758 4.74 -21.71 46.04
C SER A 758 4.55 -20.54 47.00
N PHE A 759 3.43 -20.52 47.71
CA PHE A 759 3.25 -19.63 48.85
C PHE A 759 4.00 -20.18 50.05
N ARG A 760 4.72 -19.31 50.75
CA ARG A 760 5.44 -19.61 51.99
C ARG A 760 4.98 -18.72 53.12
N ALA A 761 4.62 -19.35 54.24
CA ALA A 761 4.54 -18.73 55.55
C ALA A 761 5.88 -18.94 56.30
N ASN A 762 6.57 -17.86 56.65
CA ASN A 762 7.91 -17.91 57.25
C ASN A 762 7.87 -18.09 58.77
N PHE A 763 7.55 -19.28 59.28
CA PHE A 763 7.53 -19.50 60.74
C PHE A 763 8.94 -19.55 61.38
N TYR A 764 9.95 -20.02 60.64
CA TYR A 764 11.30 -20.28 61.16
C TYR A 764 12.03 -19.04 61.70
N SER A 765 11.65 -17.86 61.20
CA SER A 765 12.25 -16.59 61.62
C SER A 765 11.40 -15.84 62.64
N ILE A 766 10.30 -16.42 63.14
CA ILE A 766 9.26 -15.71 63.87
C ILE A 766 8.90 -16.43 65.17
N SER A 767 9.31 -15.86 66.30
CA SER A 767 9.27 -16.44 67.66
C SER A 767 7.88 -16.59 68.32
N SER A 768 6.83 -16.81 67.54
CA SER A 768 5.40 -16.52 67.82
C SER A 768 5.00 -15.08 67.52
N ALA A 769 4.06 -14.93 66.58
CA ALA A 769 3.54 -13.65 66.12
C ALA A 769 2.02 -13.66 66.07
N THR A 770 1.44 -12.47 65.91
CA THR A 770 0.06 -12.29 65.47
C THR A 770 -0.18 -13.07 64.17
N PRO A 771 -1.35 -13.73 64.03
CA PRO A 771 -1.69 -14.48 62.82
C PRO A 771 -1.58 -13.60 61.57
N PHE A 772 -1.16 -14.20 60.46
CA PHE A 772 -1.16 -13.55 59.16
C PHE A 772 -1.97 -14.36 58.15
N TYR A 773 -2.64 -13.62 57.27
CA TYR A 773 -3.73 -14.12 56.42
C TYR A 773 -3.38 -13.96 54.96
N LEU A 774 -3.73 -14.96 54.17
CA LEU A 774 -3.80 -14.89 52.72
C LEU A 774 -5.25 -15.08 52.30
N PHE A 775 -5.86 -14.03 51.76
CA PHE A 775 -7.23 -14.04 51.26
C PHE A 775 -7.25 -14.23 49.76
N SER A 776 -8.07 -15.17 49.28
CA SER A 776 -8.27 -15.35 47.85
C SER A 776 -9.00 -14.17 47.23
N PRO A 777 -8.96 -14.01 45.90
CA PRO A 777 -9.91 -13.20 45.17
C PRO A 777 -11.35 -13.67 45.45
N THR A 778 -12.32 -12.81 45.11
CA THR A 778 -13.72 -13.23 45.07
C THR A 778 -13.94 -14.19 43.91
N VAL A 779 -14.56 -15.34 44.16
CA VAL A 779 -14.91 -16.36 43.16
C VAL A 779 -16.44 -16.50 43.04
N ASP A 780 -16.92 -16.99 41.90
CA ASP A 780 -18.35 -17.28 41.69
C ASP A 780 -18.78 -18.56 42.41
N GLY A 781 -19.02 -18.44 43.71
CA GLY A 781 -19.49 -19.53 44.56
C GLY A 781 -20.93 -19.98 44.35
N LEU A 782 -21.76 -19.19 43.65
CA LEU A 782 -23.18 -19.50 43.43
C LEU A 782 -23.38 -20.50 42.29
N SER A 783 -22.40 -20.60 41.40
CA SER A 783 -22.38 -21.59 40.32
C SER A 783 -22.12 -23.02 40.80
N LEU A 784 -21.64 -23.20 42.03
CA LEU A 784 -21.26 -24.48 42.60
C LEU A 784 -22.36 -25.06 43.51
N THR A 785 -22.70 -26.34 43.32
CA THR A 785 -23.72 -27.05 44.14
C THR A 785 -23.12 -27.80 45.32
N ALA A 786 -21.89 -28.25 45.19
CA ALA A 786 -21.06 -28.89 46.20
C ALA A 786 -19.63 -28.34 46.08
N PRO A 787 -19.39 -27.08 46.50
CA PRO A 787 -18.08 -26.47 46.37
C PRO A 787 -17.05 -27.18 47.24
N GLN A 788 -15.83 -27.31 46.74
CA GLN A 788 -14.68 -27.83 47.47
C GLN A 788 -13.44 -26.95 47.25
N LEU A 789 -12.54 -26.98 48.23
CA LEU A 789 -11.19 -26.43 48.17
C LEU A 789 -10.20 -27.58 48.10
N GLU A 790 -9.25 -27.50 47.18
CA GLU A 790 -8.13 -28.43 47.03
C GLU A 790 -6.83 -27.61 47.03
N PHE A 791 -5.82 -28.04 47.79
CA PHE A 791 -4.49 -27.43 47.71
C PHE A 791 -3.42 -28.41 48.17
N ASP A 792 -2.20 -28.21 47.67
CA ASP A 792 -1.02 -28.92 48.10
C ASP A 792 -0.38 -28.18 49.28
N TYR A 793 0.11 -28.93 50.26
CA TYR A 793 0.83 -28.37 51.40
C TYR A 793 2.03 -29.21 51.78
N SER A 794 3.03 -28.54 52.37
CA SER A 794 4.23 -29.19 52.86
C SER A 794 4.77 -28.47 54.09
N TYR A 795 5.03 -29.24 55.14
CA TYR A 795 5.57 -28.75 56.40
C TYR A 795 6.30 -29.88 57.16
N ALA A 796 7.39 -29.50 57.84
CA ALA A 796 8.15 -30.37 58.73
C ALA A 796 8.18 -29.76 60.12
N THR A 797 7.73 -30.51 61.13
CA THR A 797 7.73 -30.04 62.52
C THR A 797 9.15 -29.71 62.99
N TYR A 798 9.35 -28.50 63.51
CA TYR A 798 10.61 -28.15 64.16
C TYR A 798 10.60 -28.70 65.59
N VAL A 799 11.29 -29.83 65.80
CA VAL A 799 11.33 -30.56 67.07
C VAL A 799 9.92 -30.91 67.58
N ASP A 800 9.37 -30.15 68.53
CA ASP A 800 8.06 -30.32 69.16
C ASP A 800 7.17 -29.07 69.07
N GLU A 801 7.57 -28.06 68.29
CA GLU A 801 6.76 -26.86 68.07
C GLU A 801 5.46 -27.16 67.31
N VAL A 802 4.40 -26.45 67.67
CA VAL A 802 3.06 -26.65 67.11
C VAL A 802 2.61 -25.39 66.38
N ASP A 803 3.15 -25.17 65.18
CA ASP A 803 2.61 -24.16 64.26
C ASP A 803 1.21 -24.59 63.77
N GLN A 804 0.44 -23.69 63.18
CA GLN A 804 -0.91 -23.99 62.73
C GLN A 804 -1.26 -23.26 61.43
N LEU A 805 -1.99 -23.97 60.56
CA LEU A 805 -2.69 -23.42 59.40
C LEU A 805 -4.19 -23.57 59.63
N ASN A 806 -4.94 -22.47 59.66
CA ASN A 806 -6.40 -22.52 59.67
C ASN A 806 -6.93 -22.07 58.31
N VAL A 807 -7.97 -22.78 57.84
CA VAL A 807 -8.62 -22.47 56.57
C VAL A 807 -10.03 -22.00 56.86
N TYR A 808 -10.41 -20.89 56.24
CA TYR A 808 -11.73 -20.28 56.39
C TYR A 808 -12.41 -20.09 55.03
N ALA A 809 -13.74 -20.03 55.06
CA ALA A 809 -14.58 -19.75 53.90
C ALA A 809 -15.54 -18.58 54.20
N SER A 810 -15.83 -17.77 53.19
CA SER A 810 -16.80 -16.68 53.24
C SER A 810 -17.80 -16.81 52.10
N VAL A 811 -19.06 -16.45 52.38
CA VAL A 811 -20.15 -16.39 51.40
C VAL A 811 -20.58 -14.95 51.09
N ASN A 812 -19.95 -13.95 51.73
CA ASN A 812 -20.34 -12.54 51.66
C ASN A 812 -19.18 -11.62 51.25
N GLY A 813 -18.23 -12.14 50.46
CA GLY A 813 -17.12 -11.36 49.92
C GLY A 813 -16.08 -10.98 50.96
N GLY A 814 -15.92 -11.80 52.00
CA GLY A 814 -14.92 -11.61 53.05
C GLY A 814 -15.35 -10.67 54.19
N LEU A 815 -16.64 -10.33 54.30
CA LEU A 815 -17.14 -9.58 55.47
C LEU A 815 -17.14 -10.44 56.74
N ASP A 816 -17.52 -11.72 56.60
CA ASP A 816 -17.47 -12.73 57.67
C ASP A 816 -16.88 -14.04 57.13
N PHE A 817 -16.24 -14.81 58.02
CA PHE A 817 -15.60 -16.08 57.71
C PHE A 817 -16.06 -17.18 58.67
N VAL A 818 -16.22 -18.40 58.15
CA VAL A 818 -16.45 -19.63 58.93
C VAL A 818 -15.23 -20.54 58.82
N THR A 819 -14.86 -21.21 59.91
CA THR A 819 -13.77 -22.18 59.93
C THR A 819 -14.14 -23.42 59.12
N VAL A 820 -13.28 -23.80 58.17
CA VAL A 820 -13.39 -25.04 57.39
C VAL A 820 -12.60 -26.15 58.07
N ILE A 821 -11.34 -25.88 58.41
CA ILE A 821 -10.48 -26.82 59.13
C ILE A 821 -9.39 -26.08 59.91
N GLU A 822 -8.96 -26.68 61.01
CA GLU A 822 -7.74 -26.31 61.74
C GLU A 822 -6.69 -27.40 61.51
N MET A 823 -5.50 -27.02 61.03
CA MET A 823 -4.42 -27.94 60.71
C MET A 823 -3.22 -27.69 61.64
N PRO A 824 -3.19 -28.31 62.83
CA PRO A 824 -2.06 -28.20 63.74
C PRO A 824 -0.83 -28.95 63.18
N GLY A 825 0.34 -28.39 63.44
CA GLY A 825 1.64 -29.04 63.32
C GLY A 825 1.95 -29.93 64.51
N GLY A 826 3.23 -30.10 64.83
CA GLY A 826 3.67 -31.07 65.83
C GLY A 826 3.80 -32.49 65.25
N ILE A 827 4.29 -33.42 66.07
CA ILE A 827 4.71 -34.76 65.61
C ILE A 827 3.55 -35.55 64.96
N SER A 828 2.33 -35.41 65.50
CA SER A 828 1.13 -36.10 65.04
C SER A 828 0.09 -35.17 64.40
N GLY A 829 0.46 -33.93 64.12
CA GLY A 829 -0.43 -32.95 63.50
C GLY A 829 -0.62 -33.21 62.00
N ILE A 830 -1.82 -32.96 61.48
CA ILE A 830 -2.16 -33.14 60.06
C ILE A 830 -1.29 -32.29 59.11
N LEU A 831 -0.73 -31.18 59.62
CA LEU A 831 0.16 -30.32 58.85
C LEU A 831 1.51 -31.00 58.57
N ASN A 832 1.94 -31.96 59.40
CA ASN A 832 3.27 -32.56 59.35
C ASN A 832 3.41 -33.64 58.26
N THR A 833 3.75 -33.21 57.04
CA THR A 833 3.94 -34.10 55.88
C THR A 833 5.37 -34.65 55.76
N ALA A 834 6.36 -33.95 56.30
CA ALA A 834 7.78 -34.26 56.10
C ALA A 834 8.51 -34.73 57.37
N GLY A 835 7.79 -34.97 58.47
CA GLY A 835 8.33 -35.46 59.73
C GLY A 835 9.00 -34.37 60.57
N VAL A 836 9.86 -34.77 61.51
CA VAL A 836 10.50 -33.86 62.47
C VAL A 836 11.90 -33.48 62.03
N THR A 837 12.25 -32.20 62.15
CA THR A 837 13.59 -31.66 61.83
C THR A 837 14.06 -30.66 62.89
N SER A 838 15.38 -30.42 62.96
CA SER A 838 16.00 -29.42 63.84
C SER A 838 16.67 -28.28 63.05
N SER A 839 16.40 -28.16 61.75
CA SER A 839 16.91 -27.10 60.87
C SER A 839 15.79 -26.50 60.02
N SER A 840 16.03 -25.33 59.42
CA SER A 840 15.10 -24.73 58.45
C SER A 840 14.73 -25.72 57.36
N PHE A 841 13.44 -25.80 57.06
CA PHE A 841 12.85 -26.70 56.09
C PHE A 841 12.50 -25.97 54.80
N VAL A 842 12.84 -26.64 53.70
CA VAL A 842 12.39 -26.37 52.35
C VAL A 842 12.11 -27.74 51.74
N PRO A 843 10.93 -28.00 51.16
CA PRO A 843 10.67 -29.28 50.54
C PRO A 843 11.58 -29.49 49.32
N THR A 844 12.09 -30.71 49.18
CA THR A 844 13.01 -31.12 48.11
C THR A 844 12.62 -32.42 47.43
N LEU A 845 11.62 -33.13 47.97
CA LEU A 845 11.11 -34.39 47.45
C LEU A 845 9.59 -34.34 47.30
N ALA A 846 9.06 -35.01 46.29
CA ALA A 846 7.61 -35.08 46.07
C ALA A 846 6.86 -35.73 47.25
N SER A 847 7.49 -36.69 47.95
CA SER A 847 6.91 -37.36 49.12
C SER A 847 6.79 -36.48 50.37
N GLN A 848 7.32 -35.25 50.35
CA GLN A 848 7.18 -34.27 51.43
C GLN A 848 5.93 -33.39 51.28
N TRP A 849 5.22 -33.52 50.16
CA TRP A 849 3.97 -32.83 49.89
C TRP A 849 2.78 -33.76 50.09
N ALA A 850 1.66 -33.17 50.50
CA ALA A 850 0.35 -33.81 50.52
C ALA A 850 -0.69 -32.87 49.90
N THR A 851 -1.70 -33.43 49.26
CA THR A 851 -2.91 -32.70 48.84
C THR A 851 -4.00 -32.89 49.88
N ILE A 852 -4.74 -31.83 50.18
CA ILE A 852 -5.96 -31.91 50.97
C ILE A 852 -7.16 -31.41 50.16
N THR A 853 -8.29 -32.11 50.25
CA THR A 853 -9.57 -31.72 49.66
C THR A 853 -10.58 -31.49 50.77
N LEU A 854 -11.18 -30.30 50.80
CA LEU A 854 -12.06 -29.83 51.86
C LEU A 854 -13.42 -29.39 51.29
N PRO A 855 -14.55 -29.88 51.81
CA PRO A 855 -15.85 -29.36 51.43
C PRO A 855 -16.00 -27.91 51.92
N LEU A 856 -16.59 -27.05 51.07
CA LEU A 856 -16.88 -25.67 51.40
C LEU A 856 -18.40 -25.48 51.58
N PRO A 857 -18.83 -24.47 52.37
CA PRO A 857 -20.23 -24.05 52.38
C PRO A 857 -20.72 -23.64 50.98
N VAL A 858 -21.95 -24.00 50.62
CA VAL A 858 -22.59 -23.55 49.36
C VAL A 858 -22.61 -22.02 49.30
N GLY A 859 -22.23 -21.46 48.15
CA GLY A 859 -22.11 -20.01 47.98
C GLY A 859 -20.77 -19.42 48.43
N THR A 860 -19.78 -20.24 48.80
CA THR A 860 -18.44 -19.76 49.16
C THR A 860 -17.83 -18.98 48.01
N ASN A 861 -17.59 -17.69 48.24
CA ASN A 861 -17.05 -16.76 47.27
C ASN A 861 -15.68 -16.22 47.67
N MET A 862 -15.10 -16.63 48.80
CA MET A 862 -13.73 -16.31 49.19
C MET A 862 -13.23 -17.31 50.22
N ILE A 863 -11.93 -17.62 50.20
CA ILE A 863 -11.26 -18.42 51.24
C ILE A 863 -10.14 -17.60 51.90
N ALA A 864 -9.77 -17.98 53.11
CA ALA A 864 -8.62 -17.42 53.80
C ALA A 864 -7.74 -18.50 54.42
N PHE A 865 -6.43 -18.35 54.29
CA PHE A 865 -5.42 -19.15 54.97
C PHE A 865 -4.79 -18.31 56.08
N GLU A 866 -5.01 -18.71 57.33
CA GLU A 866 -4.40 -18.10 58.51
C GLU A 866 -3.22 -18.95 58.96
N ALA A 867 -2.06 -18.33 59.01
CA ALA A 867 -0.81 -18.95 59.42
C ALA A 867 -0.44 -18.44 60.83
N ILE A 868 -0.26 -19.36 61.77
CA ILE A 868 0.06 -19.08 63.18
C ILE A 868 1.39 -19.75 63.51
N SER A 869 2.42 -18.93 63.73
CA SER A 869 3.74 -19.42 64.13
C SER A 869 3.81 -19.69 65.62
N ALA A 870 4.37 -20.84 66.00
CA ALA A 870 4.89 -21.16 67.32
C ALA A 870 6.43 -21.18 67.34
N PHE A 871 7.08 -20.45 66.41
CA PHE A 871 8.53 -20.52 66.15
C PHE A 871 9.02 -21.83 65.53
N GLY A 872 8.12 -22.57 64.87
CA GLY A 872 8.52 -23.77 64.14
C GLY A 872 8.92 -23.48 62.70
N ASN A 873 8.67 -24.41 61.78
CA ASN A 873 9.31 -24.41 60.47
C ASN A 873 8.47 -23.77 59.36
N ASN A 874 9.09 -23.37 58.25
CA ASN A 874 8.35 -22.75 57.15
C ASN A 874 7.26 -23.69 56.60
N LEU A 875 6.06 -23.14 56.43
CA LEU A 875 4.92 -23.82 55.80
C LEU A 875 4.84 -23.38 54.34
N TYR A 876 4.59 -24.35 53.46
CA TYR A 876 4.40 -24.13 52.03
C TYR A 876 3.01 -24.61 51.62
N ILE A 877 2.31 -23.81 50.82
CA ILE A 877 1.08 -24.21 50.13
C ILE A 877 1.17 -23.87 48.65
N ASP A 878 0.55 -24.68 47.80
CA ASP A 878 0.60 -24.55 46.35
C ASP A 878 -0.67 -25.14 45.70
N ASN A 879 -0.85 -24.90 44.40
CA ASN A 879 -1.93 -25.47 43.59
C ASN A 879 -3.33 -25.30 44.21
N ILE A 880 -3.63 -24.09 44.67
CA ILE A 880 -4.88 -23.79 45.36
C ILE A 880 -6.02 -23.76 44.35
N LYS A 881 -7.09 -24.51 44.60
CA LYS A 881 -8.20 -24.70 43.68
C LYS A 881 -9.54 -24.67 44.39
N ILE A 882 -10.50 -23.92 43.84
CA ILE A 882 -11.90 -23.92 44.26
C ILE A 882 -12.74 -24.44 43.11
N ASN A 883 -13.41 -25.57 43.30
CA ASN A 883 -14.15 -26.25 42.23
C ASN A 883 -15.39 -26.99 42.73
N GLU A 884 -16.20 -27.48 41.80
CA GLU A 884 -17.29 -28.42 42.10
C GLU A 884 -16.68 -29.77 42.51
N ALA A 885 -17.16 -30.33 43.61
CA ALA A 885 -16.85 -31.69 43.99
C ALA A 885 -17.33 -32.66 42.90
N ALA A 886 -16.53 -33.69 42.59
CA ALA A 886 -16.94 -34.68 41.61
C ALA A 886 -18.26 -35.33 42.06
N ALA A 887 -19.27 -35.34 41.18
CA ALA A 887 -20.53 -36.00 41.49
C ALA A 887 -20.29 -37.50 41.72
N THR A 888 -20.88 -38.04 42.79
CA THR A 888 -20.74 -39.45 43.17
C THR A 888 -22.10 -40.18 43.15
N LYS A 889 -22.05 -41.50 43.15
CA LYS A 889 -23.18 -42.43 43.25
C LYS A 889 -23.15 -43.11 44.61
N THR A 890 -24.32 -43.60 45.02
CA THR A 890 -24.48 -44.41 46.23
C THR A 890 -24.89 -45.82 45.82
N LEU A 891 -24.22 -46.84 46.37
CA LEU A 891 -24.62 -48.24 46.25
C LEU A 891 -25.12 -48.72 47.61
N ASN A 892 -26.40 -49.10 47.67
CA ASN A 892 -27.00 -49.73 48.84
C ASN A 892 -27.00 -51.24 48.65
N LEU A 893 -26.37 -51.94 49.59
CA LEU A 893 -26.35 -53.39 49.68
C LEU A 893 -27.35 -53.83 50.74
N THR A 894 -28.15 -54.84 50.43
CA THR A 894 -29.08 -55.47 51.38
C THR A 894 -28.88 -56.97 51.39
N GLY A 895 -29.24 -57.62 52.49
CA GLY A 895 -29.20 -59.08 52.58
C GLY A 895 -27.78 -59.67 52.63
N VAL A 896 -26.73 -58.86 52.83
CA VAL A 896 -25.36 -59.35 52.99
C VAL A 896 -25.22 -59.94 54.39
N MET A 897 -25.44 -61.25 54.49
CA MET A 897 -25.34 -62.01 55.74
C MET A 897 -24.06 -62.83 55.75
N LEU A 898 -23.35 -62.87 56.87
CA LEU A 898 -22.12 -63.61 57.06
C LEU A 898 -22.41 -64.85 57.91
N GLU A 899 -22.04 -66.04 57.43
CA GLU A 899 -22.34 -67.32 58.10
C GLU A 899 -21.92 -67.33 59.57
N GLY A 900 -20.69 -66.89 59.86
CA GLY A 900 -20.16 -66.91 61.21
C GLY A 900 -20.91 -65.99 62.17
N LEU A 901 -21.41 -64.85 61.68
CA LEU A 901 -22.15 -63.90 62.50
C LEU A 901 -23.66 -64.16 62.52
N TYR A 902 -24.17 -65.13 61.76
CA TYR A 902 -25.60 -65.29 61.52
C TYR A 902 -26.38 -65.69 62.79
N ALA A 903 -27.29 -64.81 63.23
CA ALA A 903 -28.07 -64.99 64.45
C ALA A 903 -29.51 -65.49 64.22
N GLY A 904 -29.91 -65.70 62.96
CA GLY A 904 -31.28 -66.07 62.58
C GLY A 904 -32.22 -64.88 62.40
N GLY A 905 -33.36 -65.12 61.75
CA GLY A 905 -34.39 -64.11 61.46
C GLY A 905 -33.91 -62.99 60.52
N GLY A 906 -32.87 -63.25 59.72
CA GLY A 906 -32.22 -62.22 58.90
C GLY A 906 -31.43 -61.21 59.73
N THR A 907 -30.79 -61.64 60.82
CA THR A 907 -29.94 -60.79 61.66
C THR A 907 -28.58 -61.42 61.93
N MET A 908 -27.60 -60.59 62.28
CA MET A 908 -26.24 -60.98 62.66
C MET A 908 -25.87 -60.46 64.05
N ASN A 909 -24.98 -61.18 64.73
CA ASN A 909 -24.28 -60.70 65.92
C ASN A 909 -23.22 -59.66 65.53
N GLN A 910 -22.81 -58.83 66.50
CA GLN A 910 -21.66 -57.94 66.32
C GLN A 910 -20.35 -58.69 66.57
N ALA A 911 -19.33 -58.44 65.75
CA ALA A 911 -17.98 -58.93 66.02
C ALA A 911 -17.44 -58.32 67.32
N MET A 912 -16.78 -59.14 68.13
CA MET A 912 -16.31 -58.79 69.47
C MET A 912 -14.77 -58.68 69.54
N ASP A 913 -14.29 -57.85 70.46
CA ASP A 913 -12.88 -57.74 70.84
C ASP A 913 -12.49 -58.87 71.81
N GLU A 914 -11.22 -58.90 72.25
CA GLU A 914 -10.69 -59.94 73.14
C GLU A 914 -11.33 -59.92 74.55
N PHE A 915 -12.13 -58.91 74.85
CA PHE A 915 -12.84 -58.75 76.12
C PHE A 915 -14.35 -59.01 75.99
N GLY A 916 -14.84 -59.39 74.80
CA GLY A 916 -16.25 -59.60 74.52
C GLY A 916 -17.06 -58.31 74.36
N ASN A 917 -16.41 -57.17 74.09
CA ASN A 917 -17.10 -55.93 73.72
C ASN A 917 -17.24 -55.84 72.20
N PRO A 918 -18.31 -55.22 71.67
CA PRO A 918 -18.43 -54.98 70.24
C PRO A 918 -17.28 -54.14 69.69
N VAL A 919 -16.62 -54.61 68.63
CA VAL A 919 -15.54 -53.88 67.93
C VAL A 919 -16.09 -52.59 67.30
N TYR A 920 -17.31 -52.68 66.77
CA TYR A 920 -18.00 -51.57 66.15
C TYR A 920 -19.24 -51.13 66.94
N VAL A 921 -19.58 -49.85 66.83
CA VAL A 921 -20.75 -49.29 67.48
C VAL A 921 -22.05 -49.87 66.88
N SER A 922 -22.99 -50.26 67.73
CA SER A 922 -24.30 -50.77 67.30
C SER A 922 -25.00 -49.76 66.37
N PRO A 923 -25.63 -50.19 65.26
CA PRO A 923 -25.95 -51.57 64.89
C PRO A 923 -24.98 -52.20 63.86
N VAL A 924 -23.68 -51.84 63.87
CA VAL A 924 -22.70 -52.42 62.94
C VAL A 924 -22.32 -53.83 63.41
N ALA A 925 -22.61 -54.84 62.59
CA ALA A 925 -22.16 -56.20 62.82
C ALA A 925 -20.65 -56.30 62.59
N ASP A 926 -20.20 -55.76 61.46
CA ASP A 926 -18.82 -55.85 61.01
C ASP A 926 -18.52 -54.84 59.88
N VAL A 927 -17.33 -54.90 59.27
CA VAL A 927 -17.01 -54.16 58.04
C VAL A 927 -16.70 -55.08 56.87
N ILE A 928 -17.02 -54.63 55.66
CA ILE A 928 -16.74 -55.33 54.40
C ILE A 928 -15.94 -54.46 53.44
N SER A 929 -15.35 -55.11 52.43
CA SER A 929 -14.78 -54.46 51.26
C SER A 929 -15.66 -54.75 50.04
N VAL A 930 -15.81 -53.75 49.17
CA VAL A 930 -16.60 -53.87 47.95
C VAL A 930 -15.74 -53.54 46.74
N GLU A 931 -15.70 -54.45 45.78
CA GLU A 931 -15.01 -54.30 44.50
C GLU A 931 -16.02 -54.20 43.35
N LEU A 932 -15.71 -53.35 42.38
CA LEU A 932 -16.47 -53.22 41.13
C LEU A 932 -15.62 -53.78 39.99
N HIS A 933 -16.16 -54.77 39.28
CA HIS A 933 -15.50 -55.41 38.15
C HIS A 933 -16.24 -55.14 36.84
N ASP A 934 -15.48 -55.11 35.75
CA ASP A 934 -16.05 -55.06 34.40
C ASP A 934 -16.97 -56.26 34.14
N ALA A 935 -18.15 -56.01 33.57
CA ALA A 935 -19.13 -57.07 33.33
C ALA A 935 -18.72 -58.10 32.26
N GLY A 936 -17.82 -57.72 31.34
CA GLY A 936 -17.41 -58.54 30.21
C GLY A 936 -16.24 -59.47 30.53
N ASP A 937 -15.22 -58.98 31.25
CA ASP A 937 -13.98 -59.73 31.52
C ASP A 937 -13.63 -59.89 33.00
N TYR A 938 -14.48 -59.37 33.91
CA TYR A 938 -14.30 -59.46 35.36
C TYR A 938 -13.02 -58.81 35.91
N SER A 939 -12.36 -57.96 35.13
CA SER A 939 -11.22 -57.17 35.60
C SER A 939 -11.65 -56.09 36.60
N ILE A 940 -10.79 -55.83 37.60
CA ILE A 940 -11.01 -54.75 38.59
C ILE A 940 -10.93 -53.40 37.88
N LEU A 941 -11.93 -52.54 38.09
CA LEU A 941 -11.91 -51.17 37.55
C LEU A 941 -10.74 -50.38 38.17
N ALA A 942 -10.23 -49.36 37.45
CA ALA A 942 -9.15 -48.49 37.93
C ALA A 942 -9.51 -47.60 39.14
N THR A 943 -10.57 -47.94 39.87
CA THR A 943 -10.95 -47.37 41.16
C THR A 943 -10.48 -48.30 42.28
N PRO A 944 -9.86 -47.80 43.37
CA PRO A 944 -9.51 -48.64 44.51
C PRO A 944 -10.77 -49.30 45.10
N ALA A 945 -10.59 -50.49 45.69
CA ALA A 945 -11.64 -51.17 46.43
C ALA A 945 -12.19 -50.26 47.53
N PHE A 946 -13.51 -50.31 47.75
CA PHE A 946 -14.15 -49.58 48.84
C PHE A 946 -14.03 -50.41 50.12
N THR A 947 -13.06 -50.09 50.98
CA THR A 947 -12.78 -50.84 52.21
C THR A 947 -13.49 -50.26 53.42
N ASP A 948 -13.53 -51.03 54.52
CA ASP A 948 -14.07 -50.61 55.82
C ASP A 948 -15.53 -50.13 55.79
N ILE A 949 -16.34 -50.71 54.89
CA ILE A 949 -17.74 -50.34 54.73
C ILE A 949 -18.55 -50.97 55.88
N PRO A 950 -19.23 -50.17 56.73
CA PRO A 950 -20.00 -50.71 57.84
C PRO A 950 -21.16 -51.59 57.35
N LEU A 951 -21.15 -52.86 57.77
CA LEU A 951 -22.22 -53.82 57.55
C LEU A 951 -23.08 -53.89 58.81
N SER A 952 -24.35 -53.55 58.70
CA SER A 952 -25.29 -53.58 59.84
C SER A 952 -25.68 -55.00 60.25
N THR A 953 -26.18 -55.16 61.48
CA THR A 953 -26.74 -56.42 62.00
C THR A 953 -27.98 -56.91 61.26
N SER A 954 -28.55 -56.11 60.34
CA SER A 954 -29.60 -56.53 59.40
C SER A 954 -29.09 -56.85 57.99
N GLY A 955 -27.77 -56.90 57.79
CA GLY A 955 -27.15 -57.20 56.49
C GLY A 955 -27.21 -56.06 55.47
N ASN A 956 -27.39 -54.81 55.92
CA ASN A 956 -27.38 -53.63 55.05
C ASN A 956 -26.06 -52.88 55.14
N ALA A 957 -25.54 -52.42 54.00
CA ALA A 957 -24.36 -51.57 53.89
C ALA A 957 -24.57 -50.48 52.83
N THR A 958 -23.92 -49.33 52.98
CA THR A 958 -23.99 -48.21 52.03
C THR A 958 -22.60 -47.79 51.61
N VAL A 959 -22.29 -47.96 50.33
CA VAL A 959 -21.04 -47.49 49.71
C VAL A 959 -21.30 -46.10 49.11
N THR A 960 -20.51 -45.12 49.54
CA THR A 960 -20.51 -43.75 48.99
C THR A 960 -19.19 -43.47 48.28
N GLY A 961 -19.11 -42.38 47.51
CA GLY A 961 -17.87 -42.00 46.82
C GLY A 961 -17.65 -42.66 45.45
N ILE A 962 -18.62 -43.42 44.94
CA ILE A 962 -18.52 -44.07 43.63
C ILE A 962 -18.55 -42.98 42.53
N PRO A 963 -17.59 -42.90 41.60
CA PRO A 963 -17.60 -41.86 40.58
C PRO A 963 -18.86 -41.90 39.71
N SER A 964 -19.54 -40.76 39.53
CA SER A 964 -20.74 -40.68 38.67
C SER A 964 -20.48 -41.01 37.20
N THR A 965 -19.22 -40.92 36.76
CA THR A 965 -18.76 -41.29 35.43
C THR A 965 -18.90 -42.79 35.14
N LEU A 966 -18.90 -43.64 36.17
CA LEU A 966 -19.15 -45.08 36.03
C LEU A 966 -20.62 -45.29 35.66
N SER A 967 -20.93 -45.54 34.40
CA SER A 967 -22.30 -45.67 33.86
C SER A 967 -22.60 -47.00 33.18
N GLY A 968 -21.59 -47.88 33.07
CA GLY A 968 -21.75 -49.22 32.53
C GLY A 968 -22.44 -50.18 33.50
N ASP A 969 -22.50 -51.44 33.08
CA ASP A 969 -22.93 -52.54 33.92
C ASP A 969 -21.70 -53.15 34.58
N TYR A 970 -21.76 -53.41 35.88
CA TYR A 970 -20.62 -53.91 36.64
C TYR A 970 -21.01 -55.09 37.52
N ARG A 971 -20.06 -55.98 37.77
CA ARG A 971 -20.21 -57.03 38.79
C ARG A 971 -19.79 -56.44 40.14
N ILE A 972 -20.59 -56.68 41.17
CA ILE A 972 -20.29 -56.21 42.53
C ILE A 972 -19.80 -57.42 43.32
N THR A 973 -18.59 -57.33 43.86
CA THR A 973 -17.98 -58.39 44.68
C THR A 973 -17.84 -57.93 46.12
N ILE A 974 -18.38 -58.72 47.03
CA ILE A 974 -18.27 -58.51 48.47
C ILE A 974 -17.13 -59.36 49.00
N LYS A 975 -16.23 -58.72 49.75
CA LYS A 975 -15.14 -59.37 50.47
C LYS A 975 -15.23 -59.04 51.95
N HIS A 976 -14.86 -59.99 52.79
CA HIS A 976 -14.80 -59.84 54.24
C HIS A 976 -13.59 -60.61 54.74
N ARG A 977 -13.07 -60.26 55.94
CA ARG A 977 -11.78 -60.73 56.45
C ARG A 977 -11.60 -62.25 56.50
N ASN A 978 -12.68 -63.03 56.53
CA ASN A 978 -12.63 -64.48 56.71
C ASN A 978 -13.80 -65.22 56.03
N HIS A 979 -14.48 -64.59 55.08
CA HIS A 979 -15.57 -65.20 54.32
C HIS A 979 -15.24 -65.23 52.83
N ILE A 980 -15.81 -66.21 52.13
CA ILE A 980 -15.64 -66.39 50.69
C ILE A 980 -16.17 -65.17 49.94
N GLU A 981 -15.34 -64.63 49.04
CA GLU A 981 -15.77 -63.53 48.19
C GLU A 981 -16.97 -63.93 47.32
N THR A 982 -17.96 -63.05 47.28
CA THR A 982 -19.26 -63.33 46.64
C THR A 982 -19.64 -62.22 45.68
N THR A 983 -19.92 -62.60 44.43
CA THR A 983 -20.15 -61.68 43.32
C THR A 983 -21.59 -61.78 42.81
N THR A 984 -22.16 -60.69 42.28
CA THR A 984 -23.49 -60.69 41.67
C THR A 984 -23.64 -61.63 40.47
N ALA A 985 -24.79 -62.33 40.36
CA ALA A 985 -25.13 -63.29 39.31
C ALA A 985 -25.32 -62.67 37.94
N ASP A 986 -25.82 -61.43 37.92
CA ASP A 986 -25.95 -60.58 36.75
C ASP A 986 -25.12 -59.30 36.91
N ALA A 987 -24.85 -58.63 35.79
CA ALA A 987 -24.21 -57.31 35.81
C ALA A 987 -25.22 -56.24 36.24
N VAL A 988 -24.82 -55.38 37.16
CA VAL A 988 -25.68 -54.36 37.77
C VAL A 988 -25.47 -53.03 37.03
N PRO A 989 -26.53 -52.38 36.52
CA PRO A 989 -26.41 -51.12 35.79
C PRO A 989 -26.18 -49.94 36.74
N PHE A 990 -25.11 -49.17 36.51
CA PHE A 990 -24.81 -47.95 37.27
C PHE A 990 -25.33 -46.72 36.54
N ASN A 991 -26.50 -46.80 35.91
CA ASN A 991 -27.10 -45.71 35.13
C ASN A 991 -27.91 -44.70 35.97
N VAL A 992 -28.04 -44.94 37.27
CA VAL A 992 -28.76 -44.08 38.24
C VAL A 992 -27.83 -43.56 39.33
N SER A 993 -28.27 -42.54 40.09
CA SER A 993 -27.50 -41.96 41.20
C SER A 993 -27.48 -42.83 42.46
N VAL A 994 -28.49 -43.67 42.64
CA VAL A 994 -28.60 -44.62 43.76
C VAL A 994 -28.85 -46.02 43.18
N ILE A 995 -27.88 -46.90 43.37
CA ILE A 995 -27.93 -48.31 42.98
C ILE A 995 -28.35 -49.11 44.21
N SER A 996 -29.12 -50.17 44.03
CA SER A 996 -29.49 -51.10 45.11
C SER A 996 -29.28 -52.52 44.63
N GLN A 997 -28.55 -53.32 45.41
CA GLN A 997 -28.27 -54.72 45.11
C GLN A 997 -28.50 -55.60 46.34
N ASN A 998 -29.14 -56.75 46.12
CA ASN A 998 -29.47 -57.71 47.16
C ASN A 998 -28.55 -58.93 47.10
N PHE A 999 -28.31 -59.54 48.26
CA PHE A 999 -27.47 -60.74 48.43
C PHE A 999 -28.17 -61.83 49.26
N ASP A 1000 -29.51 -61.81 49.34
CA ASP A 1000 -30.32 -62.72 50.16
C ASP A 1000 -30.91 -63.93 49.41
N ASP A 1001 -30.68 -64.07 48.10
CA ASP A 1001 -31.18 -65.17 47.28
C ASP A 1001 -30.05 -65.72 46.38
N PRO A 1002 -29.87 -67.04 46.27
CA PRO A 1002 -28.84 -67.64 45.41
C PRO A 1002 -28.93 -67.21 43.94
N SER A 1003 -30.09 -66.82 43.44
CA SER A 1003 -30.22 -66.30 42.07
C SER A 1003 -29.57 -64.93 41.86
N GLU A 1004 -29.29 -64.19 42.92
CA GLU A 1004 -28.67 -62.86 42.88
C GLU A 1004 -27.14 -62.91 42.90
N VAL A 1005 -26.53 -64.06 43.23
CA VAL A 1005 -25.07 -64.24 43.25
C VAL A 1005 -24.58 -65.27 42.25
N PHE A 1006 -23.38 -65.06 41.71
CA PHE A 1006 -22.82 -65.90 40.67
C PHE A 1006 -22.63 -67.33 41.15
N GLY A 1007 -23.08 -68.29 40.35
CA GLY A 1007 -23.06 -69.72 40.70
C GLY A 1007 -23.99 -70.13 41.84
N GLY A 1008 -24.80 -69.22 42.39
CA GLY A 1008 -25.60 -69.51 43.59
C GLY A 1008 -24.78 -69.73 44.84
N ASN A 1009 -23.63 -69.06 44.95
CA ASN A 1009 -22.62 -69.25 45.99
C ASN A 1009 -23.02 -68.67 47.37
N LEU A 1010 -24.18 -69.08 47.90
CA LEU A 1010 -24.66 -68.77 49.25
C LEU A 1010 -25.03 -70.05 50.00
N LEU A 1011 -24.83 -70.03 51.31
CA LEU A 1011 -25.23 -71.08 52.23
C LEU A 1011 -26.69 -70.89 52.65
N LEU A 1012 -27.50 -71.95 52.59
CA LEU A 1012 -28.84 -71.98 53.17
C LEU A 1012 -28.77 -72.21 54.69
N MET A 1013 -29.21 -71.24 55.46
CA MET A 1013 -29.26 -71.26 56.92
C MET A 1013 -30.48 -72.02 57.46
N TYR A 1014 -30.43 -72.39 58.74
CA TYR A 1014 -31.40 -73.28 59.41
C TYR A 1014 -32.85 -72.76 59.45
N ASP A 1015 -33.05 -71.45 59.26
CA ASP A 1015 -34.34 -70.76 59.25
C ASP A 1015 -34.80 -70.36 57.84
N MET A 1016 -34.16 -70.92 56.81
CA MET A 1016 -34.36 -70.62 55.39
C MET A 1016 -33.85 -69.25 54.92
N GLY A 1017 -33.02 -68.57 55.71
CA GLY A 1017 -32.21 -67.44 55.22
C GLY A 1017 -30.97 -67.91 54.44
N TYR A 1018 -30.29 -66.97 53.79
CA TYR A 1018 -29.02 -67.24 53.11
C TYR A 1018 -27.89 -66.41 53.71
N ALA A 1019 -26.67 -66.94 53.70
CA ALA A 1019 -25.46 -66.25 54.13
C ALA A 1019 -24.27 -66.58 53.22
N ILE A 1020 -23.29 -65.69 53.18
CA ILE A 1020 -22.00 -65.91 52.57
C ILE A 1020 -21.23 -66.91 53.43
N PHE A 1021 -20.59 -67.89 52.80
CA PHE A 1021 -19.82 -68.92 53.49
C PHE A 1021 -18.60 -68.34 54.22
N GLY A 1022 -18.38 -68.78 55.46
CA GLY A 1022 -17.21 -68.43 56.27
C GLY A 1022 -16.05 -69.42 56.13
N GLY A 1023 -14.87 -69.05 56.60
CA GLY A 1023 -13.71 -69.92 56.74
C GLY A 1023 -12.57 -69.73 55.73
N ASP A 1024 -12.64 -68.72 54.86
CA ASP A 1024 -11.55 -68.33 53.95
C ASP A 1024 -10.65 -67.30 54.65
N ILE A 1025 -9.80 -67.79 55.56
CA ILE A 1025 -8.91 -66.99 56.41
C ILE A 1025 -7.75 -66.45 55.59
N THR A 1026 -7.21 -67.26 54.66
CA THR A 1026 -6.07 -66.88 53.84
C THR A 1026 -6.43 -66.02 52.62
N GLN A 1027 -7.73 -65.80 52.36
CA GLN A 1027 -8.30 -64.90 51.35
C GLN A 1027 -7.90 -65.25 49.91
N GLU A 1028 -7.69 -66.54 49.64
CA GLU A 1028 -7.40 -67.09 48.31
C GLU A 1028 -8.64 -67.52 47.53
N GLY A 1029 -9.83 -67.42 48.15
CA GLY A 1029 -11.10 -67.78 47.52
C GLY A 1029 -11.44 -69.27 47.61
N ALA A 1030 -10.85 -70.02 48.55
CA ALA A 1030 -11.22 -71.40 48.83
C ALA A 1030 -11.13 -71.66 50.33
N VAL A 1031 -12.04 -72.46 50.87
CA VAL A 1031 -11.91 -72.97 52.24
C VAL A 1031 -11.20 -74.32 52.16
N ASP A 1032 -9.89 -74.34 52.42
CA ASP A 1032 -9.05 -75.52 52.25
C ASP A 1032 -8.15 -75.84 53.46
N GLY A 1033 -7.09 -76.62 53.25
CA GLY A 1033 -6.16 -77.02 54.32
C GLY A 1033 -5.27 -75.87 54.83
N ALA A 1034 -5.07 -74.82 54.02
CA ALA A 1034 -4.32 -73.64 54.41
C ALA A 1034 -5.06 -72.87 55.51
N ASP A 1035 -6.36 -72.61 55.31
CA ASP A 1035 -7.21 -71.94 56.30
C ASP A 1035 -7.27 -72.73 57.61
N VAL A 1036 -7.50 -74.05 57.53
CA VAL A 1036 -7.55 -74.91 58.72
C VAL A 1036 -6.21 -74.91 59.46
N THR A 1037 -5.09 -74.81 58.74
CA THR A 1037 -3.77 -74.69 59.39
C THR A 1037 -3.61 -73.37 60.14
N GLU A 1038 -4.11 -72.26 59.59
CA GLU A 1038 -4.08 -70.95 60.26
C GLU A 1038 -4.97 -70.95 61.50
N PHE A 1039 -6.20 -71.43 61.37
CA PHE A 1039 -7.11 -71.62 62.49
C PHE A 1039 -6.53 -72.54 63.58
N ASP A 1040 -6.02 -73.73 63.23
CA ASP A 1040 -5.45 -74.68 64.20
C ASP A 1040 -4.26 -74.07 64.95
N ASN A 1041 -3.43 -73.29 64.26
CA ASN A 1041 -2.31 -72.60 64.89
C ASN A 1041 -2.80 -71.55 65.90
N ASP A 1042 -3.80 -70.74 65.53
CA ASP A 1042 -4.35 -69.70 66.39
C ASP A 1042 -5.14 -70.27 67.56
N GLN A 1043 -5.92 -71.32 67.33
CA GLN A 1043 -6.61 -72.08 68.38
C GLN A 1043 -5.61 -72.71 69.35
N PHE A 1044 -4.56 -73.36 68.86
CA PHE A 1044 -3.50 -73.95 69.71
C PHE A 1044 -2.80 -72.89 70.57
N ASN A 1045 -2.67 -71.67 70.04
CA ASN A 1045 -2.06 -70.54 70.73
C ASN A 1045 -3.04 -69.74 71.61
N PHE A 1046 -4.31 -70.14 71.69
CA PHE A 1046 -5.37 -69.43 72.41
C PHE A 1046 -5.49 -67.96 71.98
N VAL A 1047 -5.41 -67.69 70.68
CA VAL A 1047 -5.57 -66.34 70.13
C VAL A 1047 -6.99 -65.83 70.44
N VAL A 1048 -7.07 -64.58 70.86
CA VAL A 1048 -8.31 -63.87 71.19
C VAL A 1048 -8.28 -62.50 70.53
N GLY A 1049 -9.47 -61.92 70.34
CA GLY A 1049 -9.66 -60.62 69.73
C GLY A 1049 -10.14 -60.68 68.29
N TYR A 1050 -10.21 -59.51 67.68
CA TYR A 1050 -10.71 -59.33 66.33
C TYR A 1050 -9.64 -59.72 65.29
N VAL A 1051 -9.54 -61.02 65.02
CA VAL A 1051 -8.58 -61.62 64.08
C VAL A 1051 -9.30 -62.39 62.96
N PRO A 1052 -8.66 -62.63 61.80
CA PRO A 1052 -9.27 -63.40 60.71
C PRO A 1052 -9.74 -64.81 61.12
N SER A 1053 -9.03 -65.49 62.01
CA SER A 1053 -9.36 -66.83 62.50
C SER A 1053 -10.55 -66.90 63.48
N ASP A 1054 -11.06 -65.75 63.96
CA ASP A 1054 -12.33 -65.62 64.71
C ASP A 1054 -13.47 -65.42 63.70
N ILE A 1055 -14.00 -66.55 63.21
CA ILE A 1055 -14.99 -66.65 62.14
C ILE A 1055 -16.39 -66.35 62.68
N ASP A 1056 -16.73 -66.87 63.86
CA ASP A 1056 -18.03 -66.61 64.49
C ASP A 1056 -18.12 -65.24 65.19
N GLY A 1057 -16.98 -64.54 65.27
CA GLY A 1057 -16.87 -63.15 65.72
C GLY A 1057 -17.11 -62.98 67.21
N ASN A 1058 -16.99 -64.03 68.01
CA ASN A 1058 -17.24 -63.97 69.45
C ASN A 1058 -16.06 -63.38 70.25
N GLY A 1059 -14.94 -63.07 69.58
CA GLY A 1059 -13.73 -62.51 70.17
C GLY A 1059 -12.73 -63.56 70.66
N SER A 1060 -12.93 -64.85 70.35
CA SER A 1060 -12.07 -65.97 70.75
C SER A 1060 -12.00 -67.03 69.66
N VAL A 1061 -10.79 -67.44 69.27
CA VAL A 1061 -10.60 -68.54 68.31
C VAL A 1061 -10.77 -69.89 69.02
N ASP A 1062 -11.91 -70.55 68.82
CA ASP A 1062 -12.26 -71.79 69.50
C ASP A 1062 -12.97 -72.84 68.61
N SER A 1063 -13.60 -73.86 69.21
CA SER A 1063 -14.28 -74.92 68.46
C SER A 1063 -15.49 -74.45 67.65
N GLY A 1064 -16.05 -73.28 67.96
CA GLY A 1064 -17.13 -72.62 67.22
C GLY A 1064 -16.69 -72.27 65.81
N ASP A 1065 -15.57 -71.56 65.68
CA ASP A 1065 -14.95 -71.21 64.39
C ASP A 1065 -14.54 -72.47 63.61
N GLY A 1066 -13.93 -73.43 64.33
CA GLY A 1066 -13.51 -74.72 63.80
C GLY A 1066 -14.64 -75.50 63.15
N THR A 1067 -15.86 -75.38 63.70
CA THR A 1067 -17.03 -76.06 63.13
C THR A 1067 -17.42 -75.47 61.77
N ILE A 1068 -17.30 -74.15 61.59
CA ILE A 1068 -17.65 -73.47 60.34
C ILE A 1068 -16.64 -73.84 59.25
N ILE A 1069 -15.35 -73.70 59.56
CA ILE A 1069 -14.26 -73.98 58.62
C ILE A 1069 -14.21 -75.46 58.23
N ASP A 1070 -14.39 -76.40 59.17
CA ASP A 1070 -14.41 -77.84 58.88
C ASP A 1070 -15.59 -78.22 57.97
N ASN A 1071 -16.78 -77.66 58.23
CA ASN A 1071 -17.98 -77.93 57.43
C ASN A 1071 -17.80 -77.44 55.99
N ASN A 1072 -17.26 -76.24 55.82
CA ASN A 1072 -17.08 -75.63 54.49
C ASN A 1072 -15.89 -76.25 53.74
N GLN A 1073 -14.81 -76.60 54.43
CA GLN A 1073 -13.72 -77.39 53.85
C GLN A 1073 -14.22 -78.76 53.36
N PHE A 1074 -15.00 -79.48 54.18
CA PHE A 1074 -15.53 -80.79 53.81
C PHE A 1074 -16.45 -80.72 52.59
N ASN A 1075 -17.15 -79.60 52.42
CA ASN A 1075 -18.02 -79.33 51.28
C ASN A 1075 -17.28 -78.74 50.06
N PHE A 1076 -15.96 -78.57 50.13
CA PHE A 1076 -15.13 -77.96 49.08
C PHE A 1076 -15.65 -76.57 48.66
N VAL A 1077 -16.05 -75.77 49.64
CA VAL A 1077 -16.57 -74.42 49.41
C VAL A 1077 -15.45 -73.53 48.87
N GLY A 1078 -15.75 -72.78 47.82
CA GLY A 1078 -14.84 -71.79 47.24
C GLY A 1078 -15.61 -70.68 46.53
N ALA A 1079 -14.92 -69.60 46.21
CA ALA A 1079 -15.45 -68.50 45.43
C ALA A 1079 -15.82 -68.99 44.03
N ILE A 1080 -17.04 -68.66 43.58
CA ILE A 1080 -17.48 -68.91 42.21
C ILE A 1080 -17.58 -67.55 41.51
N LEU A 1081 -16.57 -67.24 40.70
CA LEU A 1081 -16.42 -65.95 40.05
C LEU A 1081 -16.80 -66.02 38.56
N PRO A 1082 -17.24 -64.92 37.95
CA PRO A 1082 -17.42 -64.84 36.50
C PRO A 1082 -16.06 -64.92 35.77
N PHE A 1083 -15.92 -66.00 34.97
CA PHE A 1083 -14.81 -66.29 34.03
C PHE A 1083 -13.49 -66.81 34.60
#